data_AF-A0AA97AQN4-F1
#
_entry.id   AF-A0AA97AQN4-F1
#
_cell.length_a   1.000
_cell.length_b   1.000
_cell.length_c   1.000
_cell.angle_alpha   90.00
_cell.angle_beta   90.00
_cell.angle_gamma   90.00
#
_symmetry.space_group_name_H-M   'P 1'
#
loop_
_entity.id
_entity.type
_entity.pdbx_description
1 polymer ?
#
loop_
_entity_poly.entity_id
_entity_poly.type
_entity_poly.pdbx_seq_one_letter_code
_entity_poly.pdbx_strand_id
1 'polypeptide(L)'
;MATIDEIIQREANPFDPVTFKTGNFWQEEDSTITSTVNSIHQEAIDQITGLLNSVAKDYHTRTVRLTGDVGSGKSYVLKRLKDSLNSKAFFVYIPPFVDSDHIWRHTLRQTVDSLMHKPEGQQESQLLLWLKSLSVFSDRNLMKRLLGERALFIKNFQSAYPTGIYQAKEFFGALYDLNNPDLYFTACSWLRGDDLDEDDLKTLKIRKSIDSEAAAQGILANLGRISTSTYPIVLCFDQVESKLLPNGSPDIQPVFNINTTFHNERLKNFLIIISINIETWKKHKDTIQQSDRDRVEQAVLLRRISLDQAEALWASKLMPLHRQANPQPKTKIYPLTREALEEKYPGGKTTPRSTLVFGHQLLLRYKLDKAGIDGSDETSKPDSNASFKLLWEKEFSTTEQKVTRIRHFSEPELISMLSRTLSALQVKSIKPKLLSSKTYASYSFSYQDPQTNKKIGLVWAENSSQTFIHTMRSCDSAEREKSCQKIYLIRAEGTGRSNTQGYKLYKQLFVDLPHNRHIKPDLESVHYLATYDRLVNSVYSQELVIAGKTLKLNELEALVRDSEVLKGCSLLQELGVVPKGKGGQPSLGREKEFLLSFVRTHHLIARRVAVQNTLGQFPKLTDAQMEQIIRELCQEKRIRILDESAKLDEQIICLIPKQSAA
;
A
#
# COMPACT_ATOMS: atom_id res chain seq x y z
N MET A 1 19.40 37.96 0.16
CA MET A 1 18.92 36.68 0.72
C MET A 1 17.40 36.80 0.83
N ALA A 2 16.67 35.72 0.54
CA ALA A 2 15.22 35.79 0.49
C ALA A 2 14.62 35.94 1.90
N THR A 3 13.58 36.76 2.00
CA THR A 3 12.74 36.85 3.19
C THR A 3 11.87 35.59 3.31
N ILE A 4 11.36 35.32 4.52
CA ILE A 4 10.47 34.18 4.74
C ILE A 4 9.19 34.27 3.89
N ASP A 5 8.67 35.48 3.66
CA ASP A 5 7.48 35.70 2.84
C ASP A 5 7.72 35.31 1.38
N GLU A 6 8.86 35.71 0.81
CA GLU A 6 9.26 35.33 -0.55
C GLU A 6 9.45 33.81 -0.68
N ILE A 7 10.02 33.16 0.34
CA ILE A 7 10.20 31.70 0.36
C ILE A 7 8.84 30.99 0.39
N ILE A 8 7.93 31.38 1.28
CA ILE A 8 6.57 30.79 1.36
C ILE A 8 5.82 30.97 0.03
N GLN A 9 5.97 32.11 -0.64
CA GLN A 9 5.38 32.34 -1.96
C GLN A 9 5.96 31.42 -3.05
N ARG A 10 7.24 31.09 -2.98
CA ARG A 10 7.95 30.34 -4.01
C ARG A 10 7.91 28.83 -3.81
N GLU A 11 7.82 28.36 -2.57
CA GLU A 11 7.91 26.94 -2.21
C GLU A 11 6.54 26.25 -2.15
N ALA A 12 6.57 24.91 -2.22
CA ALA A 12 5.39 24.08 -2.03
C ALA A 12 4.88 24.16 -0.58
N ASN A 13 3.58 23.95 -0.38
CA ASN A 13 3.02 23.92 0.96
C ASN A 13 3.54 22.69 1.73
N PRO A 14 4.29 22.85 2.84
CA PRO A 14 4.84 21.72 3.60
C PRO A 14 3.76 20.92 4.36
N PHE A 15 2.52 21.41 4.35
CA PHE A 15 1.33 20.74 4.84
C PHE A 15 0.46 20.20 3.69
N ASP A 16 1.01 19.88 2.53
CA ASP A 16 0.23 19.21 1.47
C ASP A 16 -0.07 17.75 1.85
N PRO A 17 -1.35 17.32 1.95
CA PRO A 17 -1.74 15.94 2.30
C PRO A 17 -1.11 14.84 1.43
N VAL A 18 -0.79 15.15 0.17
CA VAL A 18 -0.10 14.22 -0.73
C VAL A 18 1.33 13.96 -0.27
N THR A 19 1.96 14.91 0.42
CA THR A 19 3.37 14.84 0.83
C THR A 19 3.61 14.14 2.17
N PHE A 20 2.65 14.11 3.11
CA PHE A 20 2.86 13.58 4.47
C PHE A 20 2.01 12.37 4.87
N LYS A 21 1.32 11.70 3.94
CA LYS A 21 0.57 10.47 4.26
C LYS A 21 1.50 9.41 4.86
N THR A 22 1.24 9.05 6.12
CA THR A 22 1.86 7.91 6.79
C THR A 22 1.02 6.67 6.54
N GLY A 23 1.61 5.59 6.01
CA GLY A 23 0.93 4.34 5.68
C GLY A 23 1.79 3.14 6.03
N ASN A 24 1.98 2.20 5.09
CA ASN A 24 2.94 1.12 5.28
C ASN A 24 4.35 1.72 5.50
N PHE A 25 4.91 1.53 6.69
CA PHE A 25 6.18 2.13 7.10
C PHE A 25 7.41 1.57 6.36
N TRP A 26 7.26 0.49 5.59
CA TRP A 26 8.29 0.00 4.65
C TRP A 26 8.22 0.68 3.29
N GLN A 27 7.13 1.39 3.02
CA GLN A 27 6.78 1.91 1.71
C GLN A 27 6.92 3.43 1.59
N GLU A 28 7.18 4.11 2.69
CA GLU A 28 7.43 5.55 2.73
C GLU A 28 8.89 5.81 2.35
N GLU A 29 9.13 6.60 1.31
CA GLU A 29 10.46 7.10 0.99
C GLU A 29 10.91 8.11 2.05
N ASP A 30 12.19 8.06 2.44
CA ASP A 30 12.85 9.00 3.36
C ASP A 30 12.95 10.45 2.81
N SER A 31 12.33 10.73 1.65
CA SER A 31 12.51 11.95 0.86
C SER A 31 11.90 13.21 1.50
N THR A 32 11.21 13.10 2.64
CA THR A 32 10.96 14.25 3.51
C THR A 32 11.36 13.93 4.95
N ILE A 33 12.55 14.40 5.34
CA ILE A 33 12.99 14.51 6.73
C ILE A 33 12.02 15.44 7.45
N THR A 34 10.87 14.91 7.85
CA THR A 34 9.98 15.58 8.78
C THR A 34 10.35 15.05 10.14
N SER A 35 11.05 15.90 10.90
CA SER A 35 11.56 15.56 12.21
C SER A 35 10.43 15.02 13.08
N THR A 36 10.58 13.78 13.54
CA THR A 36 9.66 13.14 14.48
C THR A 36 9.44 14.05 15.68
N VAL A 37 8.18 14.37 15.98
CA VAL A 37 7.81 15.11 17.20
C VAL A 37 7.69 14.10 18.33
N ASN A 38 8.81 13.86 19.04
CA ASN A 38 8.91 12.78 20.03
C ASN A 38 7.83 12.84 21.11
N SER A 39 7.35 14.03 21.48
CA SER A 39 6.32 14.20 22.49
C SER A 39 4.96 13.62 22.10
N ILE A 40 4.64 13.47 20.80
CA ILE A 40 3.35 12.95 20.34
C ILE A 40 3.27 11.44 20.60
N HIS A 41 2.35 11.00 21.46
CA HIS A 41 2.13 9.59 21.81
C HIS A 41 3.30 8.86 22.48
N GLN A 42 4.21 9.59 23.14
CA GLN A 42 5.36 8.96 23.82
C GLN A 42 4.93 7.88 24.84
N GLU A 43 3.86 8.13 25.59
CA GLU A 43 3.28 7.15 26.54
C GLU A 43 2.91 5.82 25.84
N ALA A 44 2.35 5.88 24.63
CA ALA A 44 2.00 4.69 23.87
C ALA A 44 3.25 3.94 23.36
N ILE A 45 4.28 4.68 22.92
CA ILE A 45 5.57 4.11 22.53
C ILE A 45 6.22 3.40 23.71
N ASP A 46 6.25 4.02 24.88
CA ASP A 46 6.86 3.46 26.09
C ASP A 46 6.14 2.18 26.53
N GLN A 47 4.81 2.18 26.52
CA GLN A 47 3.98 1.01 26.82
C GLN A 47 4.28 -0.18 25.90
N ILE A 48 4.28 0.05 24.59
CA ILE A 48 4.54 -1.01 23.59
C ILE A 48 5.99 -1.49 23.67
N THR A 49 6.94 -0.58 23.91
CA THR A 49 8.36 -0.92 24.11
C THR A 49 8.55 -1.78 25.35
N GLY A 50 7.87 -1.48 26.47
CA GLY A 50 7.90 -2.29 27.68
C GLY A 50 7.38 -3.71 27.44
N LEU A 51 6.31 -3.85 26.64
CA LEU A 51 5.77 -5.15 26.28
C LEU A 51 6.74 -5.94 25.37
N LEU A 52 7.34 -5.27 24.37
CA LEU A 52 8.36 -5.87 23.51
C LEU A 52 9.56 -6.39 24.30
N ASN A 53 10.06 -5.60 25.25
CA ASN A 53 11.15 -6.01 26.13
C ASN A 53 10.78 -7.25 26.97
N SER A 54 9.50 -7.37 27.35
CA SER A 54 9.00 -8.56 28.05
C SER A 54 9.00 -9.79 27.14
N VAL A 55 8.56 -9.64 25.88
CA VAL A 55 8.64 -10.70 24.85
C VAL A 55 10.09 -11.11 24.62
N ALA A 56 11.02 -10.16 24.47
CA ALA A 56 12.44 -10.46 24.28
C ALA A 56 13.07 -11.20 25.47
N LYS A 57 12.52 -11.03 26.68
CA LYS A 57 13.03 -11.64 27.91
C LYS A 57 12.56 -13.08 28.11
N ASP A 58 11.28 -13.36 27.86
CA ASP A 58 10.67 -14.66 28.17
C ASP A 58 10.13 -15.42 26.95
N TYR A 59 10.23 -14.83 25.76
CA TYR A 59 9.79 -15.38 24.47
C TYR A 59 8.30 -15.71 24.40
N HIS A 60 7.48 -15.24 25.34
CA HIS A 60 6.03 -15.43 25.30
C HIS A 60 5.42 -14.40 24.35
N THR A 61 4.61 -14.90 23.41
CA THR A 61 3.86 -14.04 22.51
C THR A 61 2.88 -13.18 23.29
N ARG A 62 2.77 -11.91 22.88
CA ARG A 62 1.88 -10.93 23.49
C ARG A 62 1.21 -10.08 22.43
N THR A 63 0.06 -9.53 22.77
CA THR A 63 -0.81 -8.81 21.85
C THR A 63 -1.23 -7.47 22.43
N VAL A 64 -1.06 -6.43 21.61
CA VAL A 64 -1.50 -5.07 21.86
C VAL A 64 -2.65 -4.74 20.94
N ARG A 65 -3.76 -4.26 21.50
CA ARG A 65 -4.77 -3.53 20.72
C ARG A 65 -4.43 -2.04 20.76
N LEU A 66 -4.08 -1.48 19.60
CA LEU A 66 -3.81 -0.06 19.42
C LEU A 66 -5.07 0.64 18.89
N THR A 67 -5.68 1.50 19.69
CA THR A 67 -6.89 2.24 19.29
C THR A 67 -6.67 3.74 19.25
N GLY A 68 -7.48 4.44 18.47
CA GLY A 68 -7.50 5.90 18.43
C GLY A 68 -8.51 6.44 17.44
N ASP A 69 -8.86 7.72 17.58
CA ASP A 69 -9.72 8.44 16.65
C ASP A 69 -9.14 8.40 15.23
N VAL A 70 -9.98 8.67 14.23
CA VAL A 70 -9.53 8.92 12.85
C VAL A 70 -8.47 10.03 12.84
N GLY A 71 -7.34 9.80 12.18
CA GLY A 71 -6.26 10.79 12.13
C GLY A 71 -5.46 10.99 13.42
N SER A 72 -5.67 10.13 14.44
CA SER A 72 -4.88 10.14 15.68
C SER A 72 -3.40 9.82 15.48
N GLY A 73 -3.00 9.21 14.36
CA GLY A 73 -1.59 8.87 14.09
C GLY A 73 -1.21 7.44 14.46
N LYS A 74 -2.10 6.46 14.22
CA LYS A 74 -1.81 5.02 14.43
C LYS A 74 -0.63 4.55 13.58
N SER A 75 -0.69 4.76 12.25
CA SER A 75 0.42 4.41 11.35
C SER A 75 1.69 5.21 11.64
N TYR A 76 1.56 6.46 12.12
CA TYR A 76 2.69 7.24 12.64
C TYR A 76 3.35 6.58 13.85
N VAL A 77 2.57 6.07 14.81
CA VAL A 77 3.09 5.31 15.96
C VAL A 77 3.76 4.01 15.51
N LEU A 78 3.17 3.27 14.55
CA LEU A 78 3.79 2.06 14.00
C LEU A 78 5.14 2.36 13.34
N LYS A 79 5.23 3.43 12.54
CA LYS A 79 6.48 3.90 11.95
C LYS A 79 7.50 4.26 13.03
N ARG A 80 7.11 5.05 14.04
CA ARG A 80 7.99 5.42 15.16
C ARG A 80 8.51 4.20 15.91
N LEU A 81 7.68 3.18 16.15
CA LEU A 81 8.10 1.93 16.78
C LEU A 81 9.14 1.22 15.92
N LYS A 82 8.87 1.06 14.62
CA LYS A 82 9.82 0.46 13.68
C LYS A 82 11.15 1.22 13.68
N ASP A 83 11.13 2.54 13.50
CA ASP A 83 12.36 3.33 13.39
C ASP A 83 13.17 3.33 14.70
N SER A 84 12.50 3.36 15.86
CA SER A 84 13.18 3.36 17.17
C SER A 84 13.62 1.98 17.67
N LEU A 85 13.02 0.91 17.17
CA LEU A 85 13.22 -0.46 17.70
C LEU A 85 13.72 -1.46 16.65
N ASN A 86 14.04 -1.05 15.43
CA ASN A 86 14.61 -1.92 14.38
C ASN A 86 15.87 -2.68 14.81
N SER A 87 16.64 -2.15 15.77
CA SER A 87 17.81 -2.83 16.33
C SER A 87 17.47 -3.90 17.38
N LYS A 88 16.20 -4.00 17.79
CA LYS A 88 15.71 -4.86 18.87
C LYS A 88 14.60 -5.81 18.44
N ALA A 89 14.07 -5.68 17.22
CA ALA A 89 12.97 -6.48 16.70
C ALA A 89 12.92 -6.44 15.16
N PHE A 90 12.27 -7.45 14.58
CA PHE A 90 11.96 -7.49 13.15
C PHE A 90 10.51 -7.05 12.93
N PHE A 91 10.30 -6.01 12.13
CA PHE A 91 8.99 -5.40 11.93
C PHE A 91 8.30 -5.92 10.68
N VAL A 92 7.05 -6.33 10.84
CA VAL A 92 6.17 -6.81 9.78
C VAL A 92 4.95 -5.91 9.71
N TYR A 93 4.72 -5.31 8.54
CA TYR A 93 3.50 -4.56 8.26
C TYR A 93 2.51 -5.46 7.53
N ILE A 94 1.30 -5.61 8.09
CA ILE A 94 0.23 -6.40 7.49
C ILE A 94 -0.90 -5.44 7.10
N PRO A 95 -1.06 -5.11 5.80
CA PRO A 95 -2.17 -4.30 5.33
C PRO A 95 -3.51 -5.04 5.48
N PRO A 96 -4.63 -4.33 5.31
CA PRO A 96 -5.95 -4.97 5.24
C PRO A 96 -6.00 -6.11 4.22
N PHE A 97 -6.66 -7.20 4.60
CA PHE A 97 -6.82 -8.38 3.75
C PHE A 97 -8.05 -8.25 2.84
N VAL A 98 -8.03 -8.97 1.72
CA VAL A 98 -9.06 -8.85 0.67
C VAL A 98 -10.11 -9.97 0.77
N ASP A 99 -9.71 -11.16 1.21
CA ASP A 99 -10.54 -12.35 1.33
C ASP A 99 -10.26 -13.06 2.66
N SER A 100 -11.31 -13.25 3.47
CA SER A 100 -11.23 -13.95 4.76
C SER A 100 -10.87 -15.43 4.60
N ASP A 101 -11.22 -16.04 3.45
CA ASP A 101 -10.94 -17.43 3.14
C ASP A 101 -9.42 -17.68 2.94
N HIS A 102 -8.62 -16.61 2.84
CA HIS A 102 -7.18 -16.63 2.51
C HIS A 102 -6.31 -15.83 3.50
N ILE A 103 -6.78 -15.63 4.74
CA ILE A 103 -6.13 -14.75 5.73
C ILE A 103 -4.73 -15.22 6.15
N TRP A 104 -4.49 -16.54 6.25
CA TRP A 104 -3.18 -17.09 6.61
C TRP A 104 -2.18 -16.95 5.47
N ARG A 105 -2.60 -17.19 4.23
CA ARG A 105 -1.77 -16.93 3.04
C ARG A 105 -1.41 -15.46 2.92
N HIS A 106 -2.37 -14.55 3.15
CA HIS A 106 -2.12 -13.12 3.22
C HIS A 106 -1.08 -12.77 4.30
N THR A 107 -1.29 -13.26 5.52
CA THR A 107 -0.41 -12.99 6.66
C THR A 107 1.01 -13.50 6.41
N LEU A 108 1.16 -14.73 5.88
CA LEU A 108 2.46 -15.31 5.53
C LEU A 108 3.16 -14.46 4.46
N ARG A 109 2.44 -14.12 3.38
CA ARG A 109 2.97 -13.30 2.29
C ARG A 109 3.53 -11.97 2.79
N GLN A 110 2.72 -11.23 3.55
CA GLN A 110 3.09 -9.92 4.09
C GLN A 110 4.22 -10.00 5.14
N THR A 111 4.28 -11.12 5.87
CA THR A 111 5.39 -11.42 6.78
C THR A 111 6.71 -11.56 6.01
N VAL A 112 6.75 -12.42 5.00
CA VAL A 112 7.97 -12.63 4.21
C VAL A 112 8.35 -11.35 3.45
N ASP A 113 7.38 -10.66 2.86
CA ASP A 113 7.63 -9.38 2.16
C ASP A 113 8.25 -8.32 3.07
N SER A 114 7.71 -8.16 4.28
CA SER A 114 8.29 -7.23 5.25
C SER A 114 9.70 -7.66 5.66
N LEU A 115 9.92 -8.96 5.90
CA LEU A 115 11.23 -9.47 6.28
C LEU A 115 12.28 -9.34 5.15
N MET A 116 11.87 -9.26 3.89
CA MET A 116 12.79 -9.02 2.77
C MET A 116 13.36 -7.60 2.74
N HIS A 117 12.77 -6.63 3.47
CA HIS A 117 13.27 -5.27 3.53
C HIS A 117 14.58 -5.18 4.34
N LYS A 118 15.45 -4.25 3.95
CA LYS A 118 16.69 -3.94 4.66
C LYS A 118 16.41 -2.84 5.71
N PRO A 119 16.64 -3.09 7.01
CA PRO A 119 16.54 -2.05 8.02
C PRO A 119 17.55 -0.93 7.79
N GLU A 120 17.25 0.27 8.27
CA GLU A 120 18.16 1.41 8.22
C GLU A 120 19.49 1.07 8.92
N GLY A 121 20.61 1.42 8.28
CA GLY A 121 21.96 1.12 8.78
C GLY A 121 22.41 -0.33 8.63
N GLN A 122 21.59 -1.23 8.08
CA GLN A 122 21.94 -2.64 7.84
C GLN A 122 22.26 -2.90 6.36
N GLN A 123 23.13 -3.88 6.11
CA GLN A 123 23.49 -4.30 4.74
C GLN A 123 22.59 -5.41 4.19
N GLU A 124 21.95 -6.16 5.09
CA GLU A 124 21.17 -7.36 4.80
C GLU A 124 19.69 -7.15 5.13
N SER A 125 18.84 -8.01 4.56
CA SER A 125 17.40 -8.02 4.85
C SER A 125 17.14 -8.52 6.28
N GLN A 126 16.01 -8.11 6.87
CA GLN A 126 15.56 -8.64 8.15
C GLN A 126 15.50 -10.17 8.16
N LEU A 127 15.13 -10.79 7.03
CA LEU A 127 15.04 -12.24 6.87
C LEU A 127 16.42 -12.90 7.06
N LEU A 128 17.47 -12.34 6.45
CA LEU A 128 18.84 -12.85 6.60
C LEU A 128 19.40 -12.58 8.00
N LEU A 129 19.13 -11.40 8.56
CA LEU A 129 19.51 -11.07 9.93
C LEU A 129 18.84 -12.01 10.94
N TRP A 130 17.55 -12.28 10.75
CA TRP A 130 16.78 -13.24 11.53
C TRP A 130 17.36 -14.64 11.40
N LEU A 131 17.59 -15.13 10.17
CA LEU A 131 18.17 -16.45 9.92
C LEU A 131 19.51 -16.62 10.63
N LYS A 132 20.40 -15.61 10.55
CA LYS A 132 21.73 -15.64 11.20
C LYS A 132 21.67 -15.55 12.74
N SER A 133 20.56 -15.06 13.30
CA SER A 133 20.36 -14.97 14.75
C SER A 133 19.81 -16.25 15.38
N LEU A 134 19.50 -17.28 14.58
CA LEU A 134 19.01 -18.56 15.10
C LEU A 134 20.08 -19.27 15.94
N SER A 135 19.66 -19.94 17.01
CA SER A 135 20.52 -20.60 18.00
C SER A 135 21.45 -21.64 17.39
N VAL A 136 21.03 -22.29 16.30
CA VAL A 136 21.83 -23.27 15.55
C VAL A 136 23.13 -22.65 15.02
N PHE A 137 23.19 -21.33 14.86
CA PHE A 137 24.37 -20.59 14.41
C PHE A 137 25.19 -19.95 15.53
N SER A 138 24.91 -20.25 16.81
CA SER A 138 25.71 -19.72 17.93
C SER A 138 27.18 -20.19 17.91
N ASP A 139 27.49 -21.29 17.23
CA ASP A 139 28.86 -21.77 16.99
C ASP A 139 29.36 -21.37 15.58
N ARG A 140 30.40 -20.53 15.54
CA ARG A 140 31.02 -20.04 14.28
C ARG A 140 31.63 -21.16 13.44
N ASN A 141 32.14 -22.24 14.04
CA ASN A 141 32.70 -23.37 13.30
C ASN A 141 31.58 -24.21 12.67
N LEU A 142 30.46 -24.35 13.38
CA LEU A 142 29.26 -25.04 12.91
C LEU A 142 28.60 -24.24 11.78
N MET A 143 28.54 -22.91 11.88
CA MET A 143 28.07 -22.02 10.80
C MET A 143 28.86 -22.19 9.50
N LYS A 144 30.21 -22.17 9.55
CA LYS A 144 31.06 -22.37 8.37
C LYS A 144 30.87 -23.75 7.72
N ARG A 145 30.69 -24.80 8.54
CA ARG A 145 30.47 -26.16 8.06
C ARG A 145 29.07 -26.37 7.47
N LEU A 146 28.07 -25.69 8.03
CA LEU A 146 26.67 -25.78 7.62
C LEU A 146 26.37 -25.07 6.30
N LEU A 147 27.06 -23.99 6.00
CA LEU A 147 26.84 -23.20 4.79
C LEU A 147 27.37 -23.89 3.51
N GLY A 148 28.16 -24.96 3.63
CA GLY A 148 28.72 -25.69 2.49
C GLY A 148 27.90 -26.89 2.01
N GLU A 149 27.05 -27.48 2.86
CA GLU A 149 26.32 -28.71 2.54
C GLU A 149 24.84 -28.64 2.97
N ARG A 150 23.94 -28.47 1.99
CA ARG A 150 22.48 -28.41 2.19
C ARG A 150 21.91 -29.59 2.99
N ALA A 151 22.38 -30.80 2.74
CA ALA A 151 21.90 -32.00 3.44
C ALA A 151 22.27 -31.98 4.94
N LEU A 152 23.49 -31.52 5.25
CA LEU A 152 23.97 -31.35 6.62
C LEU A 152 23.20 -30.24 7.34
N PHE A 153 22.92 -29.13 6.65
CA PHE A 153 22.06 -28.05 7.15
C PHE A 153 20.69 -28.56 7.57
N ILE A 154 19.97 -29.22 6.67
CA ILE A 154 18.63 -29.74 6.94
C ILE A 154 18.67 -30.73 8.11
N LYS A 155 19.63 -31.66 8.12
CA LYS A 155 19.77 -32.65 9.20
C LYS A 155 20.00 -32.01 10.56
N ASN A 156 20.86 -30.99 10.64
CA ASN A 156 21.16 -30.31 11.90
C ASN A 156 19.95 -29.52 12.41
N PHE A 157 19.24 -28.81 11.53
CA PHE A 157 18.01 -28.10 11.90
C PHE A 157 16.90 -29.07 12.34
N GLN A 158 16.72 -30.20 11.65
CA GLN A 158 15.78 -31.24 12.07
C GLN A 158 16.17 -31.86 13.42
N SER A 159 17.46 -31.97 13.71
CA SER A 159 17.95 -32.49 15.00
C SER A 159 17.73 -31.48 16.14
N ALA A 160 17.91 -30.18 15.87
CA ALA A 160 17.65 -29.12 16.83
C ALA A 160 16.14 -28.91 17.09
N TYR A 161 15.30 -29.19 16.09
CA TYR A 161 13.85 -29.02 16.14
C TYR A 161 13.13 -30.32 15.69
N PRO A 162 13.15 -31.38 16.51
CA PRO A 162 12.70 -32.72 16.10
C PRO A 162 11.18 -32.85 15.91
N THR A 163 10.38 -31.95 16.49
CA THR A 163 8.91 -32.03 16.46
C THR A 163 8.28 -30.67 16.18
N GLY A 164 7.08 -30.67 15.58
CA GLY A 164 6.25 -29.47 15.42
C GLY A 164 6.62 -28.60 14.22
N ILE A 165 7.66 -28.90 13.45
CA ILE A 165 7.98 -28.18 12.22
C ILE A 165 7.18 -28.77 11.05
N TYR A 166 6.32 -27.96 10.46
CA TYR A 166 5.53 -28.32 9.29
C TYR A 166 6.41 -28.39 8.04
N GLN A 167 6.36 -29.48 7.28
CA GLN A 167 7.18 -29.70 6.07
C GLN A 167 8.68 -29.36 6.30
N ALA A 168 9.26 -29.89 7.38
CA ALA A 168 10.59 -29.51 7.86
C ALA A 168 11.70 -29.58 6.79
N LYS A 169 11.68 -30.58 5.92
CA LYS A 169 12.71 -30.76 4.89
C LYS A 169 12.67 -29.63 3.85
N GLU A 170 11.49 -29.31 3.36
CA GLU A 170 11.24 -28.25 2.39
C GLU A 170 11.52 -26.88 3.03
N PHE A 171 11.01 -26.65 4.24
CA PHE A 171 11.19 -25.40 4.97
C PHE A 171 12.67 -25.09 5.25
N PHE A 172 13.41 -26.02 5.87
CA PHE A 172 14.84 -25.82 6.11
C PHE A 172 15.66 -25.81 4.82
N GLY A 173 15.21 -26.50 3.79
CA GLY A 173 15.80 -26.40 2.45
C GLY A 173 15.71 -24.98 1.90
N ALA A 174 14.52 -24.37 1.93
CA ALA A 174 14.34 -22.99 1.51
C ALA A 174 15.17 -22.01 2.35
N LEU A 175 15.25 -22.19 3.67
CA LEU A 175 16.11 -21.37 4.52
C LEU A 175 17.60 -21.48 4.17
N TYR A 176 18.08 -22.67 3.80
CA TYR A 176 19.45 -22.83 3.30
C TYR A 176 19.65 -22.04 2.01
N ASP A 177 18.71 -22.17 1.07
CA ASP A 177 18.78 -21.57 -0.26
C ASP A 177 18.73 -20.02 -0.21
N LEU A 178 18.29 -19.41 0.91
CA LEU A 178 18.43 -17.96 1.15
C LEU A 178 19.87 -17.47 1.20
N ASN A 179 20.85 -18.32 1.53
CA ASN A 179 22.26 -17.91 1.55
C ASN A 179 22.91 -17.95 0.15
N ASN A 180 22.19 -18.43 -0.87
CA ASN A 180 22.65 -18.43 -2.25
C ASN A 180 22.04 -17.25 -3.02
N PRO A 181 22.85 -16.28 -3.51
CA PRO A 181 22.35 -15.14 -4.27
C PRO A 181 21.48 -15.51 -5.47
N ASP A 182 21.78 -16.62 -6.15
CA ASP A 182 21.04 -17.08 -7.33
C ASP A 182 19.67 -17.67 -6.98
N LEU A 183 19.52 -18.21 -5.76
CA LEU A 183 18.29 -18.85 -5.30
C LEU A 183 17.48 -17.98 -4.33
N TYR A 184 18.07 -16.89 -3.81
CA TYR A 184 17.49 -16.05 -2.76
C TYR A 184 16.05 -15.65 -3.09
N PHE A 185 15.81 -15.11 -4.29
CA PHE A 185 14.48 -14.63 -4.68
C PHE A 185 13.48 -15.78 -4.87
N THR A 186 13.91 -16.89 -5.47
CA THR A 186 13.05 -18.08 -5.66
C THR A 186 12.68 -18.70 -4.31
N ALA A 187 13.64 -18.81 -3.39
CA ALA A 187 13.41 -19.27 -2.03
C ALA A 187 12.46 -18.33 -1.26
N CYS A 188 12.62 -17.01 -1.40
CA CYS A 188 11.68 -16.02 -0.85
C CYS A 188 10.27 -16.20 -1.44
N SER A 189 10.14 -16.38 -2.76
CA SER A 189 8.83 -16.62 -3.39
C SER A 189 8.15 -17.89 -2.85
N TRP A 190 8.90 -18.98 -2.64
CA TRP A 190 8.34 -20.15 -1.99
C TRP A 190 7.89 -19.88 -0.55
N LEU A 191 8.73 -19.23 0.27
CA LEU A 191 8.41 -18.89 1.67
C LEU A 191 7.19 -17.97 1.78
N ARG A 192 7.04 -17.04 0.82
CA ARG A 192 5.89 -16.13 0.70
C ARG A 192 4.58 -16.88 0.37
N GLY A 193 4.68 -18.09 -0.18
CA GLY A 193 3.56 -18.89 -0.65
C GLY A 193 3.10 -18.55 -2.06
N ASP A 194 4.02 -18.07 -2.91
CA ASP A 194 3.78 -17.94 -4.35
C ASP A 194 3.65 -19.34 -4.99
N ASP A 195 2.81 -19.45 -6.03
CA ASP A 195 2.71 -20.68 -6.82
C ASP A 195 3.88 -20.75 -7.81
N LEU A 196 4.90 -21.54 -7.47
CA LEU A 196 6.08 -21.75 -8.29
C LEU A 196 5.83 -22.77 -9.42
N ASP A 197 6.55 -22.62 -10.52
CA ASP A 197 6.54 -23.61 -11.59
C ASP A 197 7.43 -24.83 -11.26
N GLU A 198 7.35 -25.86 -12.11
CA GLU A 198 8.07 -27.12 -11.90
C GLU A 198 9.60 -26.94 -11.94
N ASP A 199 10.11 -25.99 -12.72
CA ASP A 199 11.54 -25.75 -12.86
C ASP A 199 12.09 -25.04 -11.62
N ASP A 200 11.38 -24.04 -11.09
CA ASP A 200 11.70 -23.37 -9.83
C ASP A 200 11.62 -24.35 -8.64
N LEU A 201 10.56 -25.15 -8.55
CA LEU A 201 10.41 -26.18 -7.51
C LEU A 201 11.56 -27.20 -7.55
N LYS A 202 11.92 -27.66 -8.76
CA LYS A 202 13.03 -28.59 -8.96
C LYS A 202 14.37 -27.96 -8.58
N THR A 203 14.58 -26.69 -8.91
CA THR A 203 15.78 -25.92 -8.56
C THR A 203 15.93 -25.80 -7.05
N LEU A 204 14.85 -25.50 -6.33
CA LEU A 204 14.82 -25.49 -4.86
C LEU A 204 14.78 -26.89 -4.23
N LYS A 205 14.67 -27.96 -5.02
CA LYS A 205 14.48 -29.35 -4.54
C LYS A 205 13.28 -29.48 -3.61
N ILE A 206 12.21 -28.75 -3.92
CA ILE A 206 10.93 -28.74 -3.20
C ILE A 206 9.88 -29.46 -4.04
N ARG A 207 8.96 -30.17 -3.37
CA ARG A 207 7.95 -31.00 -4.06
C ARG A 207 6.74 -30.21 -4.55
N LYS A 208 6.31 -29.19 -3.81
CA LYS A 208 5.11 -28.41 -4.11
C LYS A 208 5.13 -27.01 -3.48
N SER A 209 4.36 -26.11 -4.06
CA SER A 209 4.05 -24.77 -3.53
C SER A 209 3.16 -24.83 -2.28
N ILE A 210 3.04 -23.70 -1.58
CA ILE A 210 2.12 -23.54 -0.45
C ILE A 210 0.73 -23.17 -1.01
N ASP A 211 -0.18 -24.13 -1.02
CA ASP A 211 -1.46 -24.09 -1.76
C ASP A 211 -2.71 -24.02 -0.87
N SER A 212 -2.56 -23.95 0.45
CA SER A 212 -3.68 -23.97 1.40
C SER A 212 -3.42 -23.11 2.64
N GLU A 213 -4.50 -22.67 3.28
CA GLU A 213 -4.46 -21.92 4.54
C GLU A 213 -3.73 -22.70 5.64
N ALA A 214 -3.99 -24.00 5.76
CA ALA A 214 -3.33 -24.87 6.73
C ALA A 214 -1.81 -24.96 6.47
N ALA A 215 -1.40 -25.01 5.20
CA ALA A 215 0.03 -24.99 4.86
C ALA A 215 0.66 -23.63 5.17
N ALA A 216 -0.03 -22.52 4.88
CA ALA A 216 0.47 -21.18 5.17
C ALA A 216 0.60 -20.94 6.69
N GLN A 217 -0.40 -21.32 7.48
CA GLN A 217 -0.34 -21.34 8.94
C GLN A 217 0.83 -22.18 9.43
N GLY A 218 1.02 -23.39 8.89
CA GLY A 218 2.12 -24.28 9.27
C GLY A 218 3.51 -23.67 9.03
N ILE A 219 3.72 -23.04 7.87
CA ILE A 219 4.98 -22.38 7.53
C ILE A 219 5.21 -21.12 8.37
N LEU A 220 4.18 -20.28 8.59
CA LEU A 220 4.27 -19.12 9.48
C LEU A 220 4.60 -19.54 10.92
N ALA A 221 3.97 -20.61 11.40
CA ALA A 221 4.22 -21.18 12.72
C ALA A 221 5.66 -21.71 12.86
N ASN A 222 6.27 -22.23 11.79
CA ASN A 222 7.67 -22.63 11.82
C ASN A 222 8.60 -21.48 12.17
N LEU A 223 8.37 -20.26 11.62
CA LEU A 223 9.15 -19.08 11.96
C LEU A 223 9.14 -18.85 13.48
N GLY A 224 7.96 -18.92 14.11
CA GLY A 224 7.81 -18.81 15.56
C GLY A 224 8.53 -19.89 16.36
N ARG A 225 8.40 -21.15 15.92
CA ARG A 225 8.97 -22.31 16.63
C ARG A 225 10.49 -22.27 16.70
N ILE A 226 11.15 -21.70 15.69
CA ILE A 226 12.62 -21.61 15.66
C ILE A 226 13.16 -20.25 16.12
N SER A 227 12.30 -19.27 16.41
CA SER A 227 12.70 -17.90 16.83
C SER A 227 13.05 -17.77 18.32
N THR A 228 13.34 -18.86 19.04
CA THR A 228 13.52 -18.83 20.51
C THR A 228 14.84 -18.21 21.00
N SER A 229 15.69 -17.76 20.09
CA SER A 229 16.96 -17.08 20.39
C SER A 229 17.18 -15.81 19.56
N THR A 230 16.17 -15.40 18.79
CA THR A 230 16.25 -14.25 17.88
C THR A 230 15.66 -13.01 18.55
N TYR A 231 15.79 -11.85 17.91
CA TYR A 231 14.92 -10.73 18.25
C TYR A 231 13.46 -11.07 17.96
N PRO A 232 12.50 -10.49 18.71
CA PRO A 232 11.08 -10.69 18.47
C PRO A 232 10.66 -10.24 17.07
N ILE A 233 9.66 -10.93 16.51
CA ILE A 233 8.98 -10.49 15.29
C ILE A 233 7.72 -9.71 15.70
N VAL A 234 7.61 -8.46 15.25
CA VAL A 234 6.48 -7.58 15.54
C VAL A 234 5.51 -7.59 14.36
N LEU A 235 4.35 -8.23 14.51
CA LEU A 235 3.29 -8.29 13.50
C LEU A 235 2.34 -7.10 13.68
N CYS A 236 2.38 -6.13 12.78
CA CYS A 236 1.53 -4.94 12.83
C CYS A 236 0.34 -5.11 11.86
N PHE A 237 -0.79 -5.61 12.36
CA PHE A 237 -2.05 -5.59 11.63
C PHE A 237 -2.62 -4.19 11.64
N ASP A 238 -2.47 -3.46 10.54
CA ASP A 238 -2.98 -2.09 10.44
C ASP A 238 -4.38 -2.05 9.81
N GLN A 239 -5.25 -1.24 10.40
CA GLN A 239 -6.59 -0.93 9.87
C GLN A 239 -7.44 -2.17 9.57
N VAL A 240 -7.53 -3.08 10.54
CA VAL A 240 -8.24 -4.36 10.40
C VAL A 240 -9.72 -4.20 10.04
N GLU A 241 -10.30 -3.03 10.28
CA GLU A 241 -11.67 -2.67 9.93
C GLU A 241 -11.93 -2.37 8.44
N SER A 242 -10.89 -2.32 7.60
CA SER A 242 -11.04 -1.85 6.22
C SER A 242 -11.74 -2.85 5.31
N LYS A 243 -11.72 -4.14 5.66
CA LYS A 243 -12.46 -5.17 4.94
C LYS A 243 -13.92 -5.16 5.41
N LEU A 244 -14.85 -5.01 4.48
CA LEU A 244 -16.29 -5.05 4.77
C LEU A 244 -16.92 -6.39 4.34
N LEU A 245 -17.85 -6.86 5.16
CA LEU A 245 -18.79 -7.93 4.86
C LEU A 245 -19.90 -7.43 3.91
N PRO A 246 -20.68 -8.32 3.27
CA PRO A 246 -21.76 -7.93 2.37
C PRO A 246 -22.83 -7.01 3.00
N ASN A 247 -22.99 -7.07 4.32
CA ASN A 247 -23.90 -6.20 5.08
C ASN A 247 -23.29 -4.82 5.43
N GLY A 248 -22.06 -4.53 4.98
CA GLY A 248 -21.33 -3.30 5.26
C GLY A 248 -20.64 -3.23 6.62
N SER A 249 -20.73 -4.26 7.46
CA SER A 249 -19.99 -4.32 8.73
C SER A 249 -18.54 -4.75 8.52
N PRO A 250 -17.59 -4.33 9.38
CA PRO A 250 -16.19 -4.69 9.23
C PRO A 250 -15.93 -6.15 9.60
N ASP A 251 -15.14 -6.84 8.77
CA ASP A 251 -14.75 -8.23 8.94
C ASP A 251 -13.49 -8.35 9.80
N ILE A 252 -13.64 -8.19 11.12
CA ILE A 252 -12.50 -8.14 12.04
C ILE A 252 -12.14 -9.49 12.66
N GLN A 253 -13.09 -10.44 12.70
CA GLN A 253 -12.93 -11.74 13.36
C GLN A 253 -11.73 -12.57 12.84
N PRO A 254 -11.42 -12.61 11.53
CA PRO A 254 -10.28 -13.39 11.02
C PRO A 254 -8.93 -13.02 11.66
N VAL A 255 -8.67 -11.73 11.91
CA VAL A 255 -7.41 -11.29 12.54
C VAL A 255 -7.33 -11.76 13.99
N PHE A 256 -8.46 -11.73 14.71
CA PHE A 256 -8.55 -12.22 16.09
C PHE A 256 -8.40 -13.76 16.17
N ASN A 257 -8.89 -14.50 15.18
CA ASN A 257 -8.64 -15.94 15.06
C ASN A 257 -7.14 -16.26 14.92
N ILE A 258 -6.41 -15.48 14.11
CA ILE A 258 -4.96 -15.60 13.99
C ILE A 258 -4.30 -15.36 15.34
N ASN A 259 -4.65 -14.26 16.02
CA ASN A 259 -4.13 -13.95 17.34
C ASN A 259 -4.32 -15.12 18.32
N THR A 260 -5.53 -15.64 18.43
CA THR A 260 -5.83 -16.78 19.29
C THR A 260 -5.04 -18.02 18.92
N THR A 261 -4.82 -18.27 17.63
CA THR A 261 -4.02 -19.40 17.16
C THR A 261 -2.56 -19.27 17.59
N PHE A 262 -1.96 -18.08 17.48
CA PHE A 262 -0.59 -17.82 17.95
C PHE A 262 -0.43 -18.15 19.44
N HIS A 263 -1.41 -17.74 20.25
CA HIS A 263 -1.44 -18.01 21.69
C HIS A 263 -1.69 -19.50 22.02
N ASN A 264 -2.66 -20.13 21.35
CA ASN A 264 -3.02 -21.54 21.60
C ASN A 264 -1.91 -22.50 21.16
N GLU A 265 -1.28 -22.25 20.01
CA GLU A 265 -0.14 -23.04 19.54
C GLU A 265 1.17 -22.72 20.27
N ARG A 266 1.15 -21.73 21.18
CA ARG A 266 2.32 -21.26 21.93
C ARG A 266 3.47 -20.89 20.99
N LEU A 267 3.15 -20.23 19.88
CA LEU A 267 4.17 -19.65 19.01
C LEU A 267 4.95 -18.64 19.83
N LYS A 268 6.28 -18.69 19.72
CA LYS A 268 7.17 -17.93 20.59
C LYS A 268 7.70 -16.69 19.88
N ASN A 269 8.07 -15.71 20.69
CA ASN A 269 8.83 -14.54 20.29
C ASN A 269 8.10 -13.61 19.29
N PHE A 270 6.78 -13.46 19.44
CA PHE A 270 6.01 -12.47 18.69
C PHE A 270 5.45 -11.35 19.59
N LEU A 271 5.42 -10.15 19.03
CA LEU A 271 4.55 -9.08 19.50
C LEU A 271 3.52 -8.79 18.41
N ILE A 272 2.24 -9.00 18.70
CA ILE A 272 1.16 -8.74 17.75
C ILE A 272 0.56 -7.37 18.09
N ILE A 273 0.51 -6.46 17.13
CA ILE A 273 -0.16 -5.17 17.26
C ILE A 273 -1.37 -5.16 16.33
N ILE A 274 -2.56 -5.06 16.91
CA ILE A 274 -3.84 -4.95 16.19
C ILE A 274 -4.30 -3.50 16.28
N SER A 275 -4.13 -2.76 15.18
CA SER A 275 -4.56 -1.36 15.05
C SER A 275 -5.99 -1.30 14.53
N ILE A 276 -6.85 -0.60 15.28
CA ILE A 276 -8.28 -0.45 14.96
C ILE A 276 -8.83 0.91 15.39
N ASN A 277 -9.72 1.50 14.60
CA ASN A 277 -10.46 2.70 14.98
C ASN A 277 -11.24 2.48 16.30
N ILE A 278 -11.19 3.47 17.20
CA ILE A 278 -11.82 3.37 18.51
C ILE A 278 -13.35 3.24 18.46
N GLU A 279 -14.02 3.93 17.52
CA GLU A 279 -15.47 3.85 17.34
C GLU A 279 -15.87 2.49 16.78
N THR A 280 -15.12 2.00 15.78
CA THR A 280 -15.30 0.66 15.22
C THR A 280 -15.14 -0.41 16.30
N TRP A 281 -14.09 -0.32 17.12
CA TRP A 281 -13.90 -1.22 18.26
C TRP A 281 -15.06 -1.16 19.24
N LYS A 282 -15.49 0.04 19.66
CA LYS A 282 -16.60 0.20 20.61
C LYS A 282 -17.90 -0.42 20.09
N LYS A 283 -18.18 -0.26 18.80
CA LYS A 283 -19.41 -0.74 18.15
C LYS A 283 -19.40 -2.24 17.87
N HIS A 284 -18.24 -2.82 17.54
CA HIS A 284 -18.14 -4.19 17.03
C HIS A 284 -17.41 -5.15 17.96
N LYS A 285 -16.86 -4.72 19.10
CA LYS A 285 -16.18 -5.64 20.04
C LYS A 285 -17.06 -6.82 20.46
N ASP A 286 -18.36 -6.64 20.62
CA ASP A 286 -19.25 -7.68 21.13
C ASP A 286 -19.65 -8.70 20.04
N THR A 287 -19.31 -8.43 18.77
CA THR A 287 -19.43 -9.42 17.69
C THR A 287 -18.19 -10.32 17.58
N ILE A 288 -17.09 -9.97 18.27
CA ILE A 288 -15.88 -10.78 18.32
C ILE A 288 -16.04 -11.84 19.42
N GLN A 289 -15.67 -13.08 19.12
CA GLN A 289 -15.74 -14.15 20.11
C GLN A 289 -14.96 -13.78 21.38
N GLN A 290 -15.56 -14.06 22.55
CA GLN A 290 -14.99 -13.68 23.84
C GLN A 290 -13.58 -14.24 24.03
N SER A 291 -13.38 -15.51 23.67
CA SER A 291 -12.09 -16.20 23.76
C SER A 291 -10.99 -15.47 23.02
N ASP A 292 -11.30 -14.77 21.92
CA ASP A 292 -10.28 -14.07 21.14
C ASP A 292 -10.02 -12.67 21.68
N ARG A 293 -11.04 -12.03 22.25
CA ARG A 293 -10.88 -10.74 22.96
C ARG A 293 -9.98 -10.88 24.17
N ASP A 294 -10.09 -11.99 24.89
CA ASP A 294 -9.31 -12.27 26.10
C ASP A 294 -7.82 -12.55 25.80
N ARG A 295 -7.46 -12.76 24.53
CA ARG A 295 -6.07 -12.91 24.05
C ARG A 295 -5.40 -11.58 23.70
N VAL A 296 -5.97 -10.46 24.13
CA VAL A 296 -5.36 -9.14 24.04
C VAL A 296 -4.85 -8.75 25.42
N GLU A 297 -3.55 -8.83 25.63
CA GLU A 297 -2.91 -8.54 26.91
C GLU A 297 -2.97 -7.06 27.28
N GLN A 298 -2.83 -6.18 26.30
CA GLN A 298 -2.76 -4.74 26.56
C GLN A 298 -3.57 -3.92 25.56
N ALA A 299 -4.31 -2.95 26.10
CA ALA A 299 -5.03 -1.95 25.32
C ALA A 299 -4.28 -0.61 25.39
N VAL A 300 -3.79 -0.13 24.25
CA VAL A 300 -3.11 1.15 24.13
C VAL A 300 -4.02 2.12 23.38
N LEU A 301 -4.35 3.24 24.01
CA LEU A 301 -5.21 4.28 23.44
C LEU A 301 -4.38 5.49 23.03
N LEU A 302 -4.43 5.84 21.75
CA LEU A 302 -3.90 7.10 21.24
C LEU A 302 -4.88 8.24 21.55
N ARG A 303 -4.47 9.10 22.48
CA ARG A 303 -5.23 10.27 22.90
C ARG A 303 -5.06 11.41 21.89
N ARG A 304 -5.99 12.35 21.88
CA ARG A 304 -5.82 13.62 21.16
C ARG A 304 -4.58 14.37 21.68
N ILE A 305 -3.88 15.03 20.78
CA ILE A 305 -2.67 15.80 21.10
C ILE A 305 -3.04 17.17 21.69
N SER A 306 -2.18 17.70 22.56
CA SER A 306 -2.31 19.06 23.07
C SER A 306 -2.02 20.10 21.98
N LEU A 307 -2.40 21.36 22.23
CA LEU A 307 -2.05 22.45 21.32
C LEU A 307 -0.52 22.66 21.24
N ASP A 308 0.25 22.38 22.30
CA ASP A 308 1.71 22.49 22.26
C ASP A 308 2.34 21.43 21.36
N GLN A 309 1.79 20.21 21.37
CA GLN A 309 2.17 19.16 20.43
C GLN A 309 1.74 19.51 19.00
N ALA A 310 0.58 20.14 18.82
CA ALA A 310 0.11 20.61 17.52
C ALA A 310 1.01 21.72 16.94
N GLU A 311 1.43 22.65 17.79
CA GLU A 311 2.38 23.71 17.45
C GLU A 311 3.76 23.15 17.09
N ALA A 312 4.27 22.18 17.87
CA ALA A 312 5.50 21.47 17.56
C ALA A 312 5.41 20.73 16.21
N LEU A 313 4.23 20.17 15.89
CA LEU A 313 3.98 19.54 14.60
C LEU A 313 4.03 20.56 13.45
N TRP A 314 3.43 21.74 13.60
CA TRP A 314 3.56 22.83 12.63
C TRP A 314 4.99 23.31 12.47
N ALA A 315 5.69 23.54 13.58
CA ALA A 315 7.09 23.95 13.56
C ALA A 315 7.98 22.93 12.82
N SER A 316 7.74 21.63 13.02
CA SER A 316 8.50 20.57 12.33
C SER A 316 8.37 20.65 10.80
N LYS A 317 7.18 21.03 10.30
CA LYS A 317 6.89 21.14 8.86
C LYS A 317 7.38 22.45 8.26
N LEU A 318 7.36 23.55 9.03
CA LEU A 318 7.80 24.87 8.57
C LEU A 318 9.32 25.07 8.66
N MET A 319 10.00 24.31 9.52
CA MET A 319 11.45 24.41 9.73
C MET A 319 12.30 24.39 8.44
N PRO A 320 12.04 23.53 7.43
CA PRO A 320 12.78 23.55 6.17
C PRO A 320 12.68 24.88 5.41
N LEU A 321 11.53 25.57 5.47
CA LEU A 321 11.34 26.89 4.87
C LEU A 321 12.04 27.97 5.70
N HIS A 322 11.91 27.89 7.04
CA HIS A 322 12.53 28.87 7.95
C HIS A 322 14.05 28.89 7.83
N ARG A 323 14.69 27.71 7.71
CA ARG A 323 16.16 27.60 7.54
C ARG A 323 16.68 28.30 6.28
N GLN A 324 15.85 28.51 5.27
CA GLN A 324 16.23 29.19 4.03
C GLN A 324 16.16 30.72 4.15
N ALA A 325 15.42 31.24 5.14
CA ALA A 325 15.13 32.66 5.28
C ALA A 325 16.27 33.44 5.97
N ASN A 326 16.50 34.67 5.52
CA ASN A 326 17.30 35.64 6.25
C ASN A 326 16.66 37.04 6.18
N PRO A 327 16.24 37.66 7.31
CA PRO A 327 16.38 37.16 8.68
C PRO A 327 15.51 35.94 8.96
N GLN A 328 15.89 35.17 9.99
CA GLN A 328 15.05 34.08 10.52
C GLN A 328 13.73 34.65 11.07
N PRO A 329 12.60 33.94 10.91
CA PRO A 329 11.32 34.39 11.42
C PRO A 329 11.33 34.45 12.95
N LYS A 330 10.53 35.38 13.51
CA LYS A 330 10.45 35.60 14.97
C LYS A 330 9.88 34.40 15.73
N THR A 331 9.00 33.62 15.10
CA THR A 331 8.37 32.45 15.70
C THR A 331 8.63 31.21 14.84
N LYS A 332 8.67 30.04 15.50
CA LYS A 332 8.92 28.73 14.84
C LYS A 332 7.74 28.25 13.98
N ILE A 333 6.60 28.92 14.07
CA ILE A 333 5.38 28.58 13.34
C ILE A 333 4.95 29.67 12.34
N TYR A 334 5.72 30.75 12.19
CA TYR A 334 5.40 31.81 11.23
C TYR A 334 5.12 31.22 9.82
N PRO A 335 4.05 31.65 9.13
CA PRO A 335 3.14 32.77 9.44
C PRO A 335 1.92 32.36 10.28
N LEU A 336 1.87 31.11 10.73
CA LEU A 336 0.80 30.61 11.60
C LEU A 336 0.95 31.16 13.02
N THR A 337 -0.14 31.12 13.78
CA THR A 337 -0.20 31.66 15.13
C THR A 337 -0.80 30.66 16.11
N ARG A 338 -0.45 30.81 17.39
CA ARG A 338 -0.99 29.96 18.47
C ARG A 338 -2.47 30.27 18.69
N GLU A 339 -2.84 31.53 18.57
CA GLU A 339 -4.21 32.03 18.69
C GLU A 339 -5.14 31.34 17.69
N ALA A 340 -4.67 31.07 16.47
CA ALA A 340 -5.45 30.33 15.48
C ALA A 340 -5.74 28.88 15.91
N LEU A 341 -4.80 28.20 16.60
CA LEU A 341 -5.05 26.86 17.16
C LEU A 341 -6.08 26.92 18.30
N GLU A 342 -5.98 27.92 19.16
CA GLU A 342 -6.87 28.11 20.31
C GLU A 342 -8.30 28.43 19.86
N GLU A 343 -8.46 29.28 18.84
CA GLU A 343 -9.74 29.60 18.23
C GLU A 343 -10.35 28.37 17.54
N LYS A 344 -9.55 27.62 16.77
CA LYS A 344 -10.04 26.43 16.07
C LYS A 344 -10.38 25.27 17.01
N TYR A 345 -9.65 25.15 18.10
CA TYR A 345 -9.75 24.05 19.06
C TYR A 345 -9.88 24.58 20.50
N PRO A 346 -11.04 25.18 20.87
CA PRO A 346 -11.23 25.79 22.19
C PRO A 346 -11.14 24.77 23.34
N GLY A 347 -11.32 23.48 23.05
CA GLY A 347 -11.10 22.38 24.01
C GLY A 347 -9.62 22.03 24.26
N GLY A 348 -8.67 22.75 23.66
CA GLY A 348 -7.23 22.59 23.89
C GLY A 348 -6.61 21.29 23.33
N LYS A 349 -7.37 20.53 22.53
CA LYS A 349 -6.96 19.22 22.01
C LYS A 349 -7.41 19.02 20.57
N THR A 350 -6.59 18.32 19.79
CA THR A 350 -6.84 18.03 18.37
C THR A 350 -6.23 16.70 17.96
N THR A 351 -6.39 16.29 16.70
CA THR A 351 -5.65 15.16 16.13
C THR A 351 -4.46 15.66 15.31
N PRO A 352 -3.37 14.88 15.18
CA PRO A 352 -2.28 15.24 14.27
C PRO A 352 -2.75 15.56 12.86
N ARG A 353 -3.68 14.76 12.30
CA ARG A 353 -4.21 15.00 10.95
C ARG A 353 -4.98 16.32 10.86
N SER A 354 -5.89 16.59 11.79
CA SER A 354 -6.67 17.84 11.79
C SER A 354 -5.76 19.06 11.90
N THR A 355 -4.70 18.96 12.71
CA THR A 355 -3.66 19.99 12.84
C THR A 355 -2.98 20.28 11.50
N LEU A 356 -2.52 19.24 10.80
CA LEU A 356 -1.84 19.41 9.50
C LEU A 356 -2.77 19.98 8.43
N VAL A 357 -4.03 19.51 8.36
CA VAL A 357 -5.05 20.04 7.46
C VAL A 357 -5.31 21.53 7.73
N PHE A 358 -5.36 21.94 8.99
CA PHE A 358 -5.57 23.34 9.34
C PHE A 358 -4.35 24.21 8.99
N GLY A 359 -3.13 23.72 9.25
CA GLY A 359 -1.89 24.40 8.84
C GLY A 359 -1.81 24.61 7.33
N HIS A 360 -2.25 23.62 6.54
CA HIS A 360 -2.37 23.74 5.08
C HIS A 360 -3.26 24.91 4.66
N GLN A 361 -4.47 24.98 5.23
CA GLN A 361 -5.46 26.01 4.90
C GLN A 361 -4.94 27.41 5.22
N LEU A 362 -4.39 27.60 6.42
CA LEU A 362 -3.86 28.89 6.85
C LEU A 362 -2.68 29.34 5.99
N LEU A 363 -1.75 28.43 5.66
CA LEU A 363 -0.58 28.79 4.86
C LEU A 363 -0.95 29.11 3.41
N LEU A 364 -1.92 28.37 2.84
CA LEU A 364 -2.42 28.65 1.49
C LEU A 364 -3.10 30.03 1.44
N ARG A 365 -3.95 30.34 2.42
CA ARG A 365 -4.59 31.66 2.53
C ARG A 365 -3.56 32.78 2.62
N TYR A 366 -2.57 32.63 3.50
CA TYR A 366 -1.47 33.58 3.63
C TYR A 366 -0.73 33.81 2.30
N LYS A 367 -0.50 32.74 1.54
CA LYS A 367 0.18 32.79 0.24
C LYS A 367 -0.62 33.59 -0.79
N LEU A 368 -1.94 33.39 -0.84
CA LEU A 368 -2.85 34.10 -1.75
C LEU A 368 -2.96 35.59 -1.39
N ASP A 369 -3.18 35.90 -0.11
CA ASP A 369 -3.30 37.27 0.40
C ASP A 369 -2.04 38.10 0.05
N LYS A 370 -0.85 37.51 0.24
CA LYS A 370 0.43 38.16 -0.10
C LYS A 370 0.64 38.35 -1.61
N ALA A 371 -0.03 37.55 -2.45
CA ALA A 371 0.04 37.68 -3.90
C ALA A 371 -1.00 38.68 -4.45
N GLY A 372 -1.81 39.32 -3.59
CA GLY A 372 -2.90 40.20 -4.01
C GLY A 372 -4.03 39.46 -4.73
N ILE A 373 -4.09 38.14 -4.56
CA ILE A 373 -5.19 37.29 -5.03
C ILE A 373 -6.20 37.22 -3.89
N ASP A 374 -7.49 37.33 -4.19
CA ASP A 374 -8.53 37.15 -3.16
C ASP A 374 -8.30 35.82 -2.44
N GLY A 375 -7.96 35.87 -1.16
CA GLY A 375 -7.74 34.72 -0.29
C GLY A 375 -9.01 34.28 0.44
N SER A 376 -10.19 34.66 -0.06
CA SER A 376 -11.47 34.21 0.46
C SER A 376 -11.56 32.68 0.56
N ASP A 377 -12.47 32.20 1.41
CA ASP A 377 -12.65 30.77 1.66
C ASP A 377 -13.10 29.99 0.40
N GLU A 378 -13.52 30.66 -0.67
CA GLU A 378 -13.86 30.01 -1.95
C GLU A 378 -12.65 29.82 -2.87
N THR A 379 -11.78 30.81 -2.99
CA THR A 379 -10.54 30.75 -3.80
C THR A 379 -9.43 29.96 -3.12
N SER A 380 -9.43 29.89 -1.79
CA SER A 380 -8.48 29.09 -1.01
C SER A 380 -8.91 27.62 -0.82
N LYS A 381 -10.09 27.22 -1.33
CA LYS A 381 -10.51 25.81 -1.34
C LYS A 381 -9.61 25.01 -2.29
N PRO A 382 -8.96 23.93 -1.82
CA PRO A 382 -8.12 23.12 -2.70
C PRO A 382 -8.97 22.45 -3.79
N ASP A 383 -8.50 22.52 -5.04
CA ASP A 383 -9.11 21.78 -6.15
C ASP A 383 -8.97 20.28 -5.88
N SER A 384 -10.10 19.64 -5.58
CA SER A 384 -10.15 18.22 -5.23
C SER A 384 -9.74 17.32 -6.38
N ASN A 385 -10.01 17.70 -7.63
CA ASN A 385 -9.63 16.92 -8.81
C ASN A 385 -8.12 17.04 -9.05
N ALA A 386 -7.56 18.26 -8.97
CA ALA A 386 -6.11 18.47 -9.06
C ALA A 386 -5.35 17.75 -7.94
N SER A 387 -5.81 17.89 -6.69
CA SER A 387 -5.24 17.21 -5.52
C SER A 387 -5.30 15.69 -5.68
N PHE A 388 -6.41 15.17 -6.21
CA PHE A 388 -6.58 13.74 -6.48
C PHE A 388 -5.63 13.26 -7.58
N LYS A 389 -5.45 14.00 -8.67
CA LYS A 389 -4.51 13.65 -9.74
C LYS A 389 -3.06 13.60 -9.23
N LEU A 390 -2.65 14.55 -8.40
CA LEU A 390 -1.32 14.52 -7.77
C LEU A 390 -1.14 13.28 -6.87
N LEU A 391 -2.15 12.99 -6.05
CA LEU A 391 -2.12 11.78 -5.20
C LEU A 391 -2.06 10.51 -6.06
N TRP A 392 -2.89 10.44 -7.10
CA TRP A 392 -2.95 9.32 -8.02
C TRP A 392 -1.57 9.05 -8.63
N GLU A 393 -0.92 10.07 -9.16
CA GLU A 393 0.39 9.95 -9.80
C GLU A 393 1.46 9.46 -8.81
N LYS A 394 1.47 9.98 -7.58
CA LYS A 394 2.37 9.53 -6.53
C LYS A 394 2.13 8.06 -6.17
N GLU A 395 0.89 7.66 -5.92
CA GLU A 395 0.55 6.27 -5.56
C GLU A 395 0.75 5.30 -6.74
N PHE A 396 0.55 5.77 -7.97
CA PHE A 396 0.80 5.00 -9.18
C PHE A 396 2.29 4.73 -9.36
N SER A 397 3.14 5.75 -9.30
CA SER A 397 4.60 5.57 -9.37
C SER A 397 5.12 4.68 -8.25
N THR A 398 4.59 4.85 -7.03
CA THR A 398 4.88 3.97 -5.89
C THR A 398 4.51 2.51 -6.20
N THR A 399 3.41 2.29 -6.91
CA THR A 399 2.95 0.97 -7.34
C THR A 399 3.83 0.41 -8.45
N GLU A 400 4.22 1.22 -9.45
CA GLU A 400 5.12 0.84 -10.55
C GLU A 400 6.46 0.30 -10.03
N GLN A 401 7.05 1.00 -9.05
CA GLN A 401 8.32 0.61 -8.44
C GLN A 401 8.23 -0.73 -7.68
N LYS A 402 7.08 -1.02 -7.06
CA LYS A 402 6.91 -2.18 -6.16
C LYS A 402 6.40 -3.42 -6.86
N VAL A 403 5.49 -3.24 -7.80
CA VAL A 403 4.84 -4.34 -8.51
C VAL A 403 5.64 -4.61 -9.77
N THR A 404 6.69 -5.42 -9.65
CA THR A 404 7.55 -5.76 -10.80
C THR A 404 7.02 -6.96 -11.59
N ARG A 405 6.07 -7.71 -11.04
CA ARG A 405 5.45 -8.89 -11.66
C ARG A 405 3.97 -8.98 -11.29
N ILE A 406 3.14 -9.47 -12.21
CA ILE A 406 1.70 -9.69 -11.98
C ILE A 406 1.47 -10.67 -10.82
N ARG A 407 2.29 -11.73 -10.74
CA ARG A 407 2.25 -12.76 -9.68
C ARG A 407 2.56 -12.25 -8.27
N HIS A 408 2.92 -10.98 -8.08
CA HIS A 408 2.96 -10.37 -6.74
C HIS A 408 1.59 -10.40 -6.06
N PHE A 409 0.52 -10.43 -6.85
CA PHE A 409 -0.84 -10.59 -6.37
C PHE A 409 -1.34 -12.01 -6.62
N SER A 410 -2.11 -12.51 -5.67
CA SER A 410 -2.88 -13.75 -5.83
C SER A 410 -4.07 -13.50 -6.76
N GLU A 411 -4.63 -14.56 -7.35
CA GLU A 411 -5.81 -14.42 -8.21
C GLU A 411 -7.02 -13.77 -7.52
N PRO A 412 -7.35 -14.08 -6.24
CA PRO A 412 -8.42 -13.39 -5.53
C PRO A 412 -8.17 -11.88 -5.38
N GLU A 413 -6.91 -11.46 -5.17
CA GLU A 413 -6.53 -10.05 -5.12
C GLU A 413 -6.73 -9.39 -6.49
N LEU A 414 -6.21 -9.97 -7.57
CA LEU A 414 -6.38 -9.46 -8.94
C LEU A 414 -7.86 -9.32 -9.33
N ILE A 415 -8.68 -10.33 -8.98
CA ILE A 415 -10.12 -10.33 -9.21
C ILE A 415 -10.83 -9.23 -8.41
N SER A 416 -10.47 -9.05 -7.15
CA SER A 416 -11.05 -7.99 -6.32
C SER A 416 -10.67 -6.61 -6.83
N MET A 417 -9.40 -6.38 -7.19
CA MET A 417 -8.93 -5.11 -7.73
C MET A 417 -9.70 -4.75 -9.01
N LEU A 418 -9.83 -5.70 -9.94
CA LEU A 418 -10.59 -5.50 -11.17
C LEU A 418 -12.08 -5.26 -10.88
N SER A 419 -12.70 -6.08 -10.03
CA SER A 419 -14.12 -5.94 -9.66
C SER A 419 -14.43 -4.57 -9.05
N ARG A 420 -13.58 -4.08 -8.13
CA ARG A 420 -13.71 -2.75 -7.53
C ARG A 420 -13.55 -1.66 -8.59
N THR A 421 -12.58 -1.81 -9.48
CA THR A 421 -12.34 -0.86 -10.57
C THR A 421 -13.53 -0.76 -11.53
N LEU A 422 -14.10 -1.91 -11.93
CA LEU A 422 -15.30 -1.94 -12.75
C LEU A 422 -16.51 -1.31 -12.04
N SER A 423 -16.65 -1.53 -10.74
CA SER A 423 -17.71 -0.91 -9.93
C SER A 423 -17.57 0.62 -9.92
N ALA A 424 -16.34 1.14 -9.78
CA ALA A 424 -16.05 2.57 -9.84
C ALA A 424 -16.41 3.20 -11.19
N LEU A 425 -16.25 2.42 -12.27
CA LEU A 425 -16.65 2.78 -13.63
C LEU A 425 -18.14 2.50 -13.92
N GLN A 426 -18.94 2.28 -12.87
CA GLN A 426 -20.39 2.07 -12.94
C GLN A 426 -20.84 0.85 -13.76
N VAL A 427 -19.96 -0.16 -13.89
CA VAL A 427 -20.35 -1.45 -14.46
C VAL A 427 -21.33 -2.15 -13.50
N LYS A 428 -22.49 -2.56 -14.03
CA LYS A 428 -23.60 -3.08 -13.22
C LYS A 428 -23.51 -4.59 -13.00
N SER A 429 -24.25 -5.05 -11.99
CA SER A 429 -24.53 -6.47 -11.74
C SER A 429 -23.28 -7.34 -11.52
N ILE A 430 -22.23 -6.78 -10.90
CA ILE A 430 -21.03 -7.53 -10.57
C ILE A 430 -21.34 -8.53 -9.46
N LYS A 431 -21.17 -9.83 -9.74
CA LYS A 431 -21.40 -10.94 -8.80
C LYS A 431 -20.12 -11.77 -8.67
N PRO A 432 -19.50 -11.85 -7.47
CA PRO A 432 -18.29 -12.64 -7.25
C PRO A 432 -18.57 -14.13 -7.37
N LYS A 433 -17.49 -14.93 -7.46
CA LYS A 433 -17.55 -16.40 -7.38
C LYS A 433 -18.43 -17.02 -8.48
N LEU A 434 -18.13 -16.70 -9.75
CA LEU A 434 -18.83 -17.29 -10.90
C LEU A 434 -18.59 -18.81 -11.00
N LEU A 435 -17.33 -19.23 -10.81
CA LEU A 435 -16.95 -20.63 -10.86
C LEU A 435 -17.50 -21.35 -9.62
N SER A 436 -18.08 -22.54 -9.82
CA SER A 436 -18.67 -23.35 -8.75
C SER A 436 -17.65 -24.11 -7.89
N SER A 437 -16.36 -24.07 -8.27
CA SER A 437 -15.29 -24.74 -7.54
C SER A 437 -15.07 -24.13 -6.15
N LYS A 438 -15.03 -24.97 -5.11
CA LYS A 438 -14.69 -24.52 -3.74
C LYS A 438 -13.32 -23.82 -3.65
N THR A 439 -12.36 -24.25 -4.48
CA THR A 439 -10.98 -23.74 -4.45
C THR A 439 -10.80 -22.54 -5.38
N TYR A 440 -11.46 -22.54 -6.55
CA TYR A 440 -11.22 -21.55 -7.61
C TYR A 440 -12.36 -20.55 -7.78
N ALA A 441 -13.40 -20.59 -6.96
CA ALA A 441 -14.50 -19.65 -7.02
C ALA A 441 -14.01 -18.20 -6.97
N SER A 442 -13.09 -17.89 -6.05
CA SER A 442 -12.50 -16.54 -5.88
C SER A 442 -11.68 -16.05 -7.07
N TYR A 443 -11.40 -16.91 -8.06
CA TYR A 443 -10.65 -16.57 -9.27
C TYR A 443 -11.56 -15.95 -10.34
N SER A 444 -12.81 -15.65 -9.98
CA SER A 444 -13.82 -15.27 -10.97
C SER A 444 -14.93 -14.39 -10.40
N PHE A 445 -15.55 -13.64 -11.29
CA PHE A 445 -16.82 -12.97 -11.08
C PHE A 445 -17.59 -12.89 -12.40
N SER A 446 -18.83 -12.42 -12.35
CA SER A 446 -19.59 -12.07 -13.55
C SER A 446 -20.12 -10.65 -13.47
N TYR A 447 -20.33 -10.01 -14.61
CA TYR A 447 -20.93 -8.69 -14.70
C TYR A 447 -21.84 -8.59 -15.93
N GLN A 448 -22.63 -7.53 -16.01
CA GLN A 448 -23.48 -7.25 -17.15
C GLN A 448 -22.79 -6.27 -18.09
N ASP A 449 -22.59 -6.70 -19.33
CA ASP A 449 -21.96 -5.88 -20.36
C ASP A 449 -22.78 -4.60 -20.62
N PRO A 450 -22.20 -3.40 -20.49
CA PRO A 450 -22.95 -2.15 -20.62
C PRO A 450 -23.57 -1.94 -22.01
N GLN A 451 -22.97 -2.52 -23.06
CA GLN A 451 -23.38 -2.28 -24.44
C GLN A 451 -24.38 -3.33 -24.94
N THR A 452 -24.17 -4.59 -24.56
CA THR A 452 -24.92 -5.76 -25.08
C THR A 452 -25.88 -6.36 -24.07
N ASN A 453 -25.83 -5.91 -22.80
CA ASN A 453 -26.63 -6.42 -21.69
C ASN A 453 -26.45 -7.92 -21.38
N LYS A 454 -25.46 -8.57 -22.01
CA LYS A 454 -25.10 -9.98 -21.80
C LYS A 454 -24.33 -10.14 -20.48
N LYS A 455 -24.54 -11.26 -19.79
CA LYS A 455 -23.75 -11.64 -18.62
C LYS A 455 -22.41 -12.19 -19.09
N ILE A 456 -21.35 -11.45 -18.79
CA ILE A 456 -19.96 -11.86 -19.03
C ILE A 456 -19.43 -12.48 -17.75
N GLY A 457 -18.85 -13.66 -17.88
CA GLY A 457 -18.02 -14.27 -16.86
C GLY A 457 -16.57 -13.87 -17.05
N LEU A 458 -15.88 -13.54 -15.98
CA LEU A 458 -14.47 -13.16 -15.99
C LEU A 458 -13.71 -14.08 -15.05
N VAL A 459 -12.62 -14.65 -15.54
CA VAL A 459 -11.73 -15.54 -14.80
C VAL A 459 -10.30 -15.02 -14.95
N TRP A 460 -9.60 -14.81 -13.84
CA TRP A 460 -8.19 -14.42 -13.84
C TRP A 460 -7.35 -15.58 -13.28
N ALA A 461 -6.36 -16.04 -14.05
CA ALA A 461 -5.50 -17.15 -13.64
C ALA A 461 -4.05 -16.93 -14.07
N GLU A 462 -3.15 -16.61 -13.13
CA GLU A 462 -1.70 -16.44 -13.35
C GLU A 462 -0.87 -17.60 -12.75
N ASN A 463 -1.55 -18.51 -12.07
CA ASN A 463 -1.02 -19.75 -11.51
C ASN A 463 -0.27 -20.66 -12.49
N SER A 464 0.42 -21.64 -11.91
CA SER A 464 1.19 -22.67 -12.61
C SER A 464 0.33 -23.52 -13.55
N SER A 465 1.00 -24.29 -14.42
CA SER A 465 0.33 -25.15 -15.41
C SER A 465 -0.63 -26.17 -14.79
N GLN A 466 -0.35 -26.69 -13.59
CA GLN A 466 -1.21 -27.68 -12.93
C GLN A 466 -2.51 -27.04 -12.44
N THR A 467 -2.41 -25.93 -11.70
CA THR A 467 -3.57 -25.20 -11.18
C THR A 467 -4.42 -24.67 -12.34
N PHE A 468 -3.79 -24.24 -13.43
CA PHE A 468 -4.47 -23.83 -14.66
C PHE A 468 -5.38 -24.92 -15.24
N ILE A 469 -5.00 -26.22 -15.20
CA ILE A 469 -5.88 -27.32 -15.64
C ILE A 469 -7.19 -27.31 -14.86
N HIS A 470 -7.12 -27.14 -13.54
CA HIS A 470 -8.30 -27.16 -12.69
C HIS A 470 -9.17 -25.91 -12.87
N THR A 471 -8.55 -24.74 -13.09
CA THR A 471 -9.27 -23.53 -13.46
C THR A 471 -10.01 -23.73 -14.78
N MET A 472 -9.37 -24.28 -15.81
CA MET A 472 -10.02 -24.54 -17.11
C MET A 472 -11.16 -25.56 -17.02
N ARG A 473 -11.04 -26.62 -16.19
CA ARG A 473 -12.16 -27.54 -15.90
C ARG A 473 -13.35 -26.82 -15.25
N SER A 474 -13.06 -25.86 -14.38
CA SER A 474 -14.11 -25.04 -13.75
C SER A 474 -14.79 -24.13 -14.78
N CYS A 475 -14.04 -23.55 -15.72
CA CYS A 475 -14.59 -22.77 -16.84
C CYS A 475 -15.48 -23.63 -17.76
N ASP A 476 -15.03 -24.85 -18.13
CA ASP A 476 -15.82 -25.79 -18.93
C ASP A 476 -17.14 -26.17 -18.23
N SER A 477 -17.10 -26.34 -16.90
CA SER A 477 -18.31 -26.58 -16.11
C SER A 477 -19.26 -25.37 -16.18
N ALA A 478 -18.76 -24.15 -16.00
CA ALA A 478 -19.55 -22.93 -16.09
C ALA A 478 -20.16 -22.68 -17.48
N GLU A 479 -19.44 -23.05 -18.55
CA GLU A 479 -19.93 -22.98 -19.93
C GLU A 479 -21.10 -23.98 -20.15
N ARG A 480 -20.95 -25.23 -19.69
CA ARG A 480 -21.99 -26.26 -19.80
C ARG A 480 -23.24 -25.93 -18.98
N GLU A 481 -23.05 -25.38 -17.79
CA GLU A 481 -24.12 -24.90 -16.91
C GLU A 481 -24.78 -23.62 -17.42
N LYS A 482 -24.25 -22.98 -18.47
CA LYS A 482 -24.70 -21.69 -19.02
C LYS A 482 -24.74 -20.59 -17.94
N SER A 483 -23.75 -20.60 -17.04
CA SER A 483 -23.67 -19.64 -15.93
C SER A 483 -23.43 -18.20 -16.40
N CYS A 484 -23.00 -18.02 -17.66
CA CYS A 484 -22.86 -16.75 -18.37
C CYS A 484 -22.96 -16.98 -19.89
N GLN A 485 -23.09 -15.92 -20.70
CA GLN A 485 -23.13 -16.05 -22.17
C GLN A 485 -21.75 -15.97 -22.84
N LYS A 486 -20.75 -15.43 -22.13
CA LYS A 486 -19.36 -15.33 -22.60
C LYS A 486 -18.43 -15.45 -21.40
N ILE A 487 -17.29 -16.10 -21.58
CA ILE A 487 -16.21 -16.17 -20.60
C ILE A 487 -14.99 -15.42 -21.15
N TYR A 488 -14.48 -14.49 -20.36
CA TYR A 488 -13.21 -13.81 -20.57
C TYR A 488 -12.16 -14.39 -19.61
N LEU A 489 -11.12 -14.98 -20.19
CA LEU A 489 -9.92 -15.40 -19.47
C LEU A 489 -8.92 -14.25 -19.49
N ILE A 490 -8.47 -13.80 -18.31
CA ILE A 490 -7.33 -12.90 -18.14
C ILE A 490 -6.13 -13.73 -17.67
N ARG A 491 -5.07 -13.75 -18.48
CA ARG A 491 -3.83 -14.47 -18.17
C ARG A 491 -2.66 -13.93 -18.98
N ALA A 492 -1.59 -13.50 -18.33
CA ALA A 492 -0.33 -13.14 -19.01
C ALA A 492 0.55 -14.38 -19.25
N GLU A 493 0.48 -15.33 -18.32
CA GLU A 493 1.27 -16.56 -18.34
C GLU A 493 0.99 -17.47 -19.53
N GLY A 494 1.97 -18.32 -19.86
CA GLY A 494 1.81 -19.31 -20.92
C GLY A 494 0.60 -20.23 -20.67
N THR A 495 -0.10 -20.62 -21.74
CA THR A 495 -1.24 -21.57 -21.69
C THR A 495 -0.80 -23.04 -21.72
N GLY A 496 0.51 -23.29 -21.53
CA GLY A 496 1.12 -24.62 -21.56
C GLY A 496 1.44 -25.14 -22.96
N ARG A 497 2.01 -26.34 -23.03
CA ARG A 497 2.31 -27.04 -24.29
C ARG A 497 1.06 -27.69 -24.88
N SER A 498 1.02 -27.85 -26.20
CA SER A 498 -0.14 -28.35 -26.95
C SER A 498 -0.66 -29.73 -26.53
N ASN A 499 0.20 -30.55 -25.93
CA ASN A 499 -0.13 -31.89 -25.45
C ASN A 499 -0.74 -31.92 -24.05
N THR A 500 -0.65 -30.83 -23.28
CA THR A 500 -1.16 -30.76 -21.90
C THR A 500 -2.70 -30.71 -21.87
N GLN A 501 -3.30 -31.26 -20.83
CA GLN A 501 -4.76 -31.20 -20.67
C GLN A 501 -5.27 -29.75 -20.53
N GLY A 502 -4.49 -28.89 -19.88
CA GLY A 502 -4.83 -27.48 -19.69
C GLY A 502 -4.92 -26.74 -21.01
N TYR A 503 -3.93 -26.93 -21.90
CA TYR A 503 -3.96 -26.35 -23.25
C TYR A 503 -5.13 -26.87 -24.08
N LYS A 504 -5.44 -28.17 -24.01
CA LYS A 504 -6.56 -28.76 -24.75
C LYS A 504 -7.90 -28.13 -24.35
N LEU A 505 -8.14 -27.99 -23.04
CA LEU A 505 -9.34 -27.31 -22.52
C LEU A 505 -9.35 -25.82 -22.88
N TYR A 506 -8.20 -25.14 -22.76
CA TYR A 506 -8.07 -23.74 -23.18
C TYR A 506 -8.42 -23.57 -24.66
N LYS A 507 -7.91 -24.43 -25.54
CA LYS A 507 -8.20 -24.39 -26.98
C LYS A 507 -9.70 -24.56 -27.21
N GLN A 508 -10.32 -25.57 -26.60
CA GLN A 508 -11.76 -25.81 -26.71
C GLN A 508 -12.59 -24.61 -26.28
N LEU A 509 -12.21 -23.95 -25.18
CA LEU A 509 -13.01 -22.88 -24.58
C LEU A 509 -12.77 -21.49 -25.16
N PHE A 510 -11.56 -21.20 -25.63
CA PHE A 510 -11.14 -19.82 -25.97
C PHE A 510 -10.53 -19.67 -27.37
N VAL A 511 -10.33 -20.77 -28.11
CA VAL A 511 -9.89 -20.75 -29.51
C VAL A 511 -10.99 -21.28 -30.42
N ASP A 512 -11.58 -22.42 -30.06
CA ASP A 512 -12.60 -23.10 -30.86
C ASP A 512 -14.00 -22.44 -30.67
N LEU A 513 -14.22 -21.71 -29.57
CA LEU A 513 -15.46 -20.96 -29.29
C LEU A 513 -15.25 -19.45 -29.48
N PRO A 514 -15.83 -18.82 -30.52
CA PRO A 514 -15.54 -17.43 -30.89
C PRO A 514 -16.18 -16.38 -29.97
N HIS A 515 -17.15 -16.76 -29.13
CA HIS A 515 -17.80 -15.84 -28.19
C HIS A 515 -17.01 -15.62 -26.91
N ASN A 516 -16.12 -16.56 -26.57
CA ASN A 516 -15.20 -16.47 -25.45
C ASN A 516 -13.92 -15.75 -25.89
N ARG A 517 -13.22 -15.12 -24.94
CA ARG A 517 -12.02 -14.32 -25.24
C ARG A 517 -10.93 -14.56 -24.23
N HIS A 518 -9.69 -14.62 -24.71
CA HIS A 518 -8.50 -14.53 -23.88
C HIS A 518 -7.90 -13.12 -24.01
N ILE A 519 -7.67 -12.46 -22.89
CA ILE A 519 -7.02 -11.16 -22.76
C ILE A 519 -5.71 -11.37 -22.02
N LYS A 520 -4.60 -10.87 -22.59
CA LYS A 520 -3.31 -10.87 -21.93
C LYS A 520 -3.11 -9.52 -21.25
N PRO A 521 -3.14 -9.44 -19.91
CA PRO A 521 -2.88 -8.19 -19.21
C PRO A 521 -1.39 -7.83 -19.34
N ASP A 522 -1.11 -6.54 -19.45
CA ASP A 522 0.24 -6.02 -19.19
C ASP A 522 0.41 -5.65 -17.71
N LEU A 523 1.67 -5.47 -17.31
CA LEU A 523 2.02 -5.13 -15.94
C LEU A 523 1.48 -3.75 -15.54
N GLU A 524 1.48 -2.79 -16.47
CA GLU A 524 0.98 -1.43 -16.24
C GLU A 524 -0.50 -1.43 -15.89
N SER A 525 -1.31 -2.25 -16.56
CA SER A 525 -2.72 -2.46 -16.23
C SER A 525 -2.91 -2.92 -14.79
N VAL A 526 -2.05 -3.82 -14.31
CA VAL A 526 -2.06 -4.26 -12.91
C VAL A 526 -1.66 -3.12 -11.98
N HIS A 527 -0.75 -2.21 -12.39
CA HIS A 527 -0.45 -0.99 -11.64
C HIS A 527 -1.66 -0.09 -11.48
N TYR A 528 -2.47 0.13 -12.54
CA TYR A 528 -3.72 0.90 -12.44
C TYR A 528 -4.68 0.29 -11.42
N LEU A 529 -4.92 -1.02 -11.53
CA LEU A 529 -5.84 -1.75 -10.65
C LEU A 529 -5.37 -1.72 -9.19
N ALA A 530 -4.09 -2.01 -8.95
CA ALA A 530 -3.52 -2.01 -7.61
C ALA A 530 -3.48 -0.61 -6.99
N THR A 531 -3.21 0.44 -7.79
CA THR A 531 -3.25 1.83 -7.34
C THR A 531 -4.64 2.20 -6.85
N TYR A 532 -5.68 1.91 -7.65
CA TYR A 532 -7.05 2.18 -7.24
C TYR A 532 -7.46 1.38 -5.99
N ASP A 533 -7.11 0.10 -5.92
CA ASP A 533 -7.42 -0.75 -4.77
C ASP A 533 -6.81 -0.23 -3.46
N ARG A 534 -5.56 0.25 -3.51
CA ARG A 534 -4.90 0.91 -2.36
C ARG A 534 -5.66 2.15 -1.88
N LEU A 535 -6.17 2.96 -2.82
CA LEU A 535 -6.99 4.14 -2.48
C LEU A 535 -8.34 3.73 -1.87
N VAL A 536 -8.98 2.69 -2.39
CA VAL A 536 -10.21 2.12 -1.82
C VAL A 536 -9.97 1.62 -0.40
N ASN A 537 -8.89 0.88 -0.16
CA ASN A 537 -8.52 0.42 1.18
C ASN A 537 -8.26 1.61 2.13
N SER A 538 -7.62 2.68 1.63
CA SER A 538 -7.41 3.93 2.38
C SER A 538 -8.72 4.66 2.71
N VAL A 539 -9.77 4.52 1.88
CA VAL A 539 -11.10 5.06 2.17
C VAL A 539 -11.77 4.27 3.29
N TYR A 540 -11.74 2.95 3.23
CA TYR A 540 -12.37 2.11 4.25
C TYR A 540 -11.73 2.28 5.63
N SER A 541 -10.42 2.52 5.68
CA SER A 541 -9.72 2.89 6.92
C SER A 541 -9.88 4.35 7.35
N GLN A 542 -10.63 5.14 6.57
CA GLN A 542 -10.84 6.57 6.80
C GLN A 542 -9.53 7.37 6.83
N GLU A 543 -8.59 7.00 5.97
CA GLU A 543 -7.27 7.65 5.86
C GLU A 543 -7.07 8.42 4.56
N LEU A 544 -7.88 8.16 3.54
CA LEU A 544 -7.80 8.90 2.29
C LEU A 544 -8.32 10.33 2.49
N VAL A 545 -7.40 11.30 2.49
CA VAL A 545 -7.72 12.73 2.57
C VAL A 545 -7.38 13.38 1.25
N ILE A 546 -8.37 14.06 0.66
CA ILE A 546 -8.20 14.91 -0.53
C ILE A 546 -8.75 16.29 -0.18
N ALA A 547 -8.01 17.35 -0.50
CA ALA A 547 -8.42 18.73 -0.24
C ALA A 547 -8.87 19.00 1.22
N GLY A 548 -8.22 18.35 2.19
CA GLY A 548 -8.54 18.49 3.62
C GLY A 548 -9.78 17.73 4.10
N LYS A 549 -10.46 16.98 3.22
CA LYS A 549 -11.63 16.16 3.55
C LYS A 549 -11.30 14.68 3.49
N THR A 550 -11.73 13.92 4.51
CA THR A 550 -11.68 12.45 4.48
C THR A 550 -12.75 11.95 3.51
N LEU A 551 -12.35 11.22 2.48
CA LEU A 551 -13.25 10.76 1.42
C LEU A 551 -14.06 9.54 1.83
N LYS A 552 -15.29 9.48 1.32
CA LYS A 552 -16.12 8.28 1.24
C LYS A 552 -15.92 7.57 -0.10
N LEU A 553 -16.34 6.30 -0.19
CA LEU A 553 -16.13 5.48 -1.39
C LEU A 553 -16.77 6.09 -2.64
N ASN A 554 -18.01 6.53 -2.53
CA ASN A 554 -18.73 7.17 -3.63
C ASN A 554 -18.05 8.47 -4.11
N GLU A 555 -17.39 9.20 -3.22
CA GLU A 555 -16.63 10.41 -3.55
C GLU A 555 -15.32 10.08 -4.26
N LEU A 556 -14.60 9.03 -3.82
CA LEU A 556 -13.43 8.51 -4.53
C LEU A 556 -13.80 8.01 -5.93
N GLU A 557 -14.87 7.23 -6.06
CA GLU A 557 -15.35 6.73 -7.35
C GLU A 557 -15.74 7.87 -8.30
N ALA A 558 -16.34 8.95 -7.79
CA ALA A 558 -16.60 10.15 -8.58
C ALA A 558 -15.31 10.81 -9.05
N LEU A 559 -14.34 11.03 -8.16
CA LEU A 559 -13.04 11.59 -8.52
C LEU A 559 -12.30 10.76 -9.59
N VAL A 560 -12.33 9.43 -9.49
CA VAL A 560 -11.73 8.54 -10.48
C VAL A 560 -12.35 8.72 -11.87
N ARG A 561 -13.67 8.87 -11.94
CA ARG A 561 -14.36 9.12 -13.22
C ARG A 561 -14.08 10.51 -13.74
N ASP A 562 -14.23 11.53 -12.91
CA ASP A 562 -14.10 12.94 -13.27
C ASP A 562 -12.67 13.33 -13.66
N SER A 563 -11.67 12.61 -13.15
CA SER A 563 -10.26 12.82 -13.46
C SER A 563 -9.76 12.01 -14.65
N GLU A 564 -10.55 11.02 -15.11
CA GLU A 564 -10.20 10.06 -16.17
C GLU A 564 -8.89 9.28 -15.94
N VAL A 565 -8.42 9.14 -14.70
CA VAL A 565 -7.12 8.52 -14.37
C VAL A 565 -6.98 7.07 -14.84
N LEU A 566 -8.08 6.34 -15.05
CA LEU A 566 -8.07 4.95 -15.52
C LEU A 566 -8.07 4.79 -17.05
N LYS A 567 -8.18 5.89 -17.81
CA LYS A 567 -8.33 5.85 -19.28
C LYS A 567 -7.13 5.23 -19.99
N GLY A 568 -5.94 5.32 -19.40
CA GLY A 568 -4.70 4.73 -19.91
C GLY A 568 -4.60 3.21 -19.75
N CYS A 569 -5.46 2.57 -18.95
CA CYS A 569 -5.36 1.14 -18.67
C CYS A 569 -5.78 0.27 -19.88
N SER A 570 -4.82 -0.41 -20.50
CA SER A 570 -5.05 -1.24 -21.69
C SER A 570 -6.03 -2.39 -21.42
N LEU A 571 -5.99 -3.01 -20.24
CA LEU A 571 -6.92 -4.07 -19.86
C LEU A 571 -8.38 -3.57 -19.85
N LEU A 572 -8.62 -2.38 -19.28
CA LEU A 572 -9.97 -1.78 -19.25
C LEU A 572 -10.43 -1.38 -20.67
N GLN A 573 -9.50 -0.94 -21.52
CA GLN A 573 -9.77 -0.66 -22.94
C GLN A 573 -10.12 -1.93 -23.71
N GLU A 574 -9.44 -3.04 -23.42
CA GLU A 574 -9.70 -4.35 -24.03
C GLU A 574 -11.04 -4.94 -23.60
N LEU A 575 -11.43 -4.73 -22.34
CA LEU A 575 -12.75 -5.08 -21.82
C LEU A 575 -13.88 -4.18 -22.37
N GLY A 576 -13.54 -3.09 -23.06
CA GLY A 576 -14.50 -2.14 -23.63
C GLY A 576 -15.19 -1.24 -22.59
N VAL A 577 -14.61 -1.15 -21.39
CA VAL A 577 -15.16 -0.37 -20.27
C VAL A 577 -14.73 1.09 -20.35
N VAL A 578 -13.53 1.35 -20.87
CA VAL A 578 -13.04 2.69 -21.21
C VAL A 578 -12.72 2.78 -22.72
N PRO A 579 -12.81 3.96 -23.34
CA PRO A 579 -12.51 4.12 -24.76
C PRO A 579 -11.06 3.75 -25.10
N LYS A 580 -10.84 3.03 -26.20
CA LYS A 580 -9.49 2.81 -26.73
C LYS A 580 -8.85 4.15 -27.11
N GLY A 581 -7.66 4.42 -26.60
CA GLY A 581 -6.87 5.57 -27.04
C GLY A 581 -6.60 5.50 -28.54
N LYS A 582 -6.54 6.66 -29.22
CA LYS A 582 -6.01 6.72 -30.59
C LYS A 582 -4.51 6.40 -30.48
N GLY A 583 -4.12 5.20 -30.89
CA GLY A 583 -2.72 4.77 -30.88
C GLY A 583 -1.84 5.78 -31.63
N GLY A 584 -0.85 6.33 -30.93
CA GLY A 584 0.10 7.33 -31.40
C GLY A 584 1.15 7.55 -30.31
N GLN A 585 2.31 8.11 -30.69
CA GLN A 585 3.51 8.35 -29.85
C GLN A 585 3.20 8.78 -28.41
N PRO A 586 4.11 8.50 -27.43
CA PRO A 586 3.94 8.95 -26.05
C PRO A 586 3.77 10.46 -26.02
N SER A 587 2.52 10.92 -25.95
CA SER A 587 2.21 12.30 -25.69
C SER A 587 2.64 12.61 -24.26
N LEU A 588 3.32 13.73 -24.02
CA LEU A 588 3.67 14.26 -22.69
C LEU A 588 2.44 14.66 -21.85
N GLY A 589 1.29 14.02 -22.09
CA GLY A 589 0.00 14.38 -21.52
C GLY A 589 -0.10 14.09 -20.02
N ARG A 590 0.53 13.00 -19.55
CA ARG A 590 0.56 12.64 -18.13
C ARG A 590 1.40 13.64 -17.34
N GLU A 591 2.59 13.97 -17.86
CA GLU A 591 3.53 14.93 -17.29
C GLU A 591 2.96 16.36 -17.30
N LYS A 592 2.32 16.75 -18.40
CA LYS A 592 1.64 18.05 -18.54
C LYS A 592 0.48 18.21 -17.56
N GLU A 593 -0.36 17.19 -17.42
CA GLU A 593 -1.50 17.25 -16.49
C GLU A 593 -1.03 17.21 -15.03
N PHE A 594 0.08 16.51 -14.73
CA PHE A 594 0.72 16.57 -13.41
C PHE A 594 1.22 17.98 -13.08
N LEU A 595 2.03 18.60 -13.96
CA LEU A 595 2.53 19.97 -13.74
C LEU A 595 1.36 20.93 -13.50
N LEU A 596 0.31 20.85 -14.33
CA LEU A 596 -0.82 21.73 -14.13
C LEU A 596 -1.55 21.46 -12.83
N SER A 597 -1.77 20.20 -12.45
CA SER A 597 -2.42 19.85 -11.18
C SER A 597 -1.60 20.36 -9.99
N PHE A 598 -0.27 20.34 -10.12
CA PHE A 598 0.67 20.90 -9.13
C PHE A 598 0.49 22.42 -9.01
N VAL A 599 0.49 23.13 -10.14
CA VAL A 599 0.25 24.58 -10.17
C VAL A 599 -1.16 24.93 -9.65
N ARG A 600 -2.19 24.15 -9.98
CA ARG A 600 -3.56 24.34 -9.48
C ARG A 600 -3.65 24.21 -7.97
N THR A 601 -2.94 23.23 -7.40
CA THR A 601 -2.96 22.99 -5.94
C THR A 601 -2.25 24.10 -5.18
N HIS A 602 -1.15 24.64 -5.74
CA HIS A 602 -0.36 25.68 -5.08
C HIS A 602 -0.73 27.12 -5.46
N HIS A 603 -1.48 27.32 -6.55
CA HIS A 603 -1.89 28.60 -7.17
C HIS A 603 -0.74 29.47 -7.70
N LEU A 604 0.32 29.61 -6.89
CA LEU A 604 1.54 30.35 -7.14
C LEU A 604 2.71 29.45 -6.75
N ILE A 605 3.70 29.27 -7.61
CA ILE A 605 4.86 28.42 -7.29
C ILE A 605 6.08 28.87 -8.09
N ALA A 606 7.28 28.79 -7.52
CA ALA A 606 8.49 29.02 -8.29
C ALA A 606 8.61 27.99 -9.41
N ARG A 607 9.01 28.44 -10.59
CA ARG A 607 9.23 27.59 -11.77
C ARG A 607 10.18 26.45 -11.44
N ARG A 608 11.30 26.75 -10.77
CA ARG A 608 12.29 25.76 -10.31
C ARG A 608 11.64 24.64 -9.49
N VAL A 609 10.76 24.99 -8.54
CA VAL A 609 10.10 24.02 -7.66
C VAL A 609 9.11 23.16 -8.45
N ALA A 610 8.33 23.75 -9.36
CA ALA A 610 7.40 23.01 -10.21
C ALA A 610 8.13 22.05 -11.17
N VAL A 611 9.25 22.48 -11.75
CA VAL A 611 10.12 21.66 -12.60
C VAL A 611 10.74 20.51 -11.80
N GLN A 612 11.33 20.80 -10.64
CA GLN A 612 11.95 19.78 -9.78
C GLN A 612 10.95 18.72 -9.32
N ASN A 613 9.74 19.13 -8.90
CA ASN A 613 8.71 18.18 -8.51
C ASN A 613 8.23 17.32 -9.69
N THR A 614 8.08 17.91 -10.88
CA THR A 614 7.68 17.17 -12.09
C THR A 614 8.76 16.19 -12.54
N LEU A 615 10.02 16.61 -12.60
CA LEU A 615 11.15 15.73 -12.95
C LEU A 615 11.38 14.62 -11.91
N GLY A 616 11.20 14.93 -10.63
CA GLY A 616 11.25 13.94 -9.56
C GLY A 616 10.17 12.87 -9.70
N GLN A 617 8.95 13.26 -10.10
CA GLN A 617 7.84 12.36 -10.35
C GLN A 617 8.02 11.55 -11.66
N PHE A 618 8.66 12.13 -12.68
CA PHE A 618 8.89 11.51 -13.98
C PHE A 618 10.39 11.50 -14.33
N PRO A 619 11.18 10.53 -13.80
CA PRO A 619 12.64 10.50 -14.00
C PRO A 619 13.11 10.36 -15.45
N LYS A 620 12.22 9.95 -16.36
CA LYS A 620 12.50 9.81 -17.81
C LYS A 620 12.27 11.12 -18.59
N LEU A 621 11.65 12.12 -17.96
CA LEU A 621 11.36 13.41 -18.59
C LEU A 621 12.65 14.23 -18.69
N THR A 622 12.93 14.77 -19.88
CA THR A 622 14.10 15.65 -20.10
C THR A 622 13.75 17.12 -19.86
N ASP A 623 14.75 17.94 -19.56
CA ASP A 623 14.56 19.40 -19.41
C ASP A 623 13.93 20.02 -20.67
N ALA A 624 14.34 19.59 -21.86
CA ALA A 624 13.77 20.10 -23.12
C ALA A 624 12.28 19.79 -23.27
N GLN A 625 11.85 18.59 -22.86
CA GLN A 625 10.43 18.22 -22.82
C GLN A 625 9.67 18.97 -21.74
N MET A 626 10.29 19.20 -20.58
CA MET A 626 9.72 20.03 -19.51
C MET A 626 9.45 21.47 -19.98
N GLU A 627 10.41 22.08 -20.69
CA GLU A 627 10.26 23.39 -21.30
C GLU A 627 9.14 23.42 -22.36
N GLN A 628 9.03 22.35 -23.16
CA GLN A 628 7.92 22.21 -24.10
C GLN A 628 6.57 22.21 -23.37
N ILE A 629 6.43 21.43 -22.30
CA ILE A 629 5.19 21.36 -21.50
C ILE A 629 4.83 22.74 -20.94
N ILE A 630 5.78 23.46 -20.35
CA ILE A 630 5.54 24.80 -19.78
C ILE A 630 5.07 25.76 -20.89
N ARG A 631 5.75 25.78 -22.04
CA ARG A 631 5.36 26.62 -23.19
C ARG A 631 3.97 26.30 -23.69
N GLU A 632 3.62 25.02 -23.84
CA GLU A 632 2.28 24.60 -24.25
C GLU A 632 1.20 25.07 -23.27
N LEU A 633 1.43 24.92 -21.95
CA LEU A 633 0.46 25.37 -20.94
C LEU A 633 0.29 26.90 -20.91
N CYS A 634 1.36 27.66 -21.19
CA CYS A 634 1.28 29.11 -21.38
C CYS A 634 0.48 29.47 -22.65
N GLN A 635 0.73 28.79 -23.77
CA GLN A 635 0.01 28.99 -25.03
C GLN A 635 -1.49 28.65 -24.90
N GLU A 636 -1.81 27.59 -24.15
CA GLU A 636 -3.18 27.20 -23.80
C GLU A 636 -3.85 28.16 -22.79
N LYS A 637 -3.13 29.18 -22.30
CA LYS A 637 -3.59 30.12 -21.26
C LYS A 637 -4.06 29.41 -19.99
N ARG A 638 -3.42 28.29 -19.62
CA ARG A 638 -3.69 27.56 -18.37
C ARG A 638 -2.81 28.05 -17.23
N ILE A 639 -1.59 28.51 -17.54
CA ILE A 639 -0.65 29.11 -16.60
C ILE A 639 -0.03 30.38 -17.22
N ARG A 640 0.53 31.25 -16.38
CA ARG A 640 1.38 32.38 -16.80
C ARG A 640 2.64 32.47 -15.95
N ILE A 641 3.68 33.08 -16.50
CA ILE A 641 4.90 33.46 -15.78
C ILE A 641 4.78 34.94 -15.42
N LEU A 642 4.89 35.30 -14.13
CA LEU A 642 4.64 36.68 -13.69
C LEU A 642 5.75 37.66 -14.06
N ASP A 643 7.00 37.19 -14.14
CA ASP A 643 8.16 37.99 -14.55
C ASP A 643 8.99 37.17 -15.54
N GLU A 644 8.68 37.31 -16.83
CA GLU A 644 9.41 36.60 -17.90
C GLU A 644 10.85 37.09 -18.08
N SER A 645 11.18 38.28 -17.54
CA SER A 645 12.51 38.89 -17.62
C SER A 645 13.47 38.41 -16.54
N ALA A 646 12.94 37.85 -15.44
CA ALA A 646 13.72 37.25 -14.36
C ALA A 646 14.44 35.96 -14.83
N LYS A 647 15.52 35.61 -14.13
CA LYS A 647 16.22 34.33 -14.33
C LYS A 647 15.27 33.16 -14.08
N LEU A 648 15.45 32.06 -14.81
CA LEU A 648 14.53 30.90 -14.75
C LEU A 648 14.28 30.40 -13.31
N ASP A 649 15.29 30.44 -12.44
CA ASP A 649 15.21 30.03 -11.04
C ASP A 649 14.42 31.00 -10.14
N GLU A 650 14.22 32.24 -10.57
CA GLU A 650 13.51 33.31 -9.88
C GLU A 650 12.07 33.49 -10.41
N GLN A 651 11.76 32.89 -11.57
CA GLN A 651 10.45 32.97 -12.18
C GLN A 651 9.38 32.28 -11.35
N ILE A 652 8.19 32.88 -11.33
CA ILE A 652 7.02 32.35 -10.63
C ILE A 652 5.95 31.98 -11.65
N ILE A 653 5.48 30.73 -11.56
CA ILE A 653 4.33 30.22 -12.31
C ILE A 653 3.06 30.49 -11.50
N CYS A 654 2.08 31.09 -12.16
CA CYS A 654 0.76 31.39 -11.61
C CYS A 654 -0.31 30.67 -12.43
N LEU A 655 -1.31 30.12 -11.75
CA LEU A 655 -2.52 29.63 -12.40
C LEU A 655 -3.28 30.79 -13.06
N ILE A 656 -3.80 30.59 -14.27
CA ILE A 656 -4.78 31.49 -14.87
C ILE A 656 -6.18 30.97 -14.51
N PRO A 657 -7.03 31.75 -13.81
CA PRO A 657 -8.40 31.34 -13.53
C PRO A 657 -9.16 31.08 -14.83
N LYS A 658 -9.93 29.99 -14.92
CA LYS A 658 -10.88 29.84 -16.02
C LYS A 658 -11.86 31.01 -15.93
N GLN A 659 -11.90 31.87 -16.94
CA GLN A 659 -13.01 32.81 -17.09
C GLN A 659 -14.29 31.97 -17.13
N SER A 660 -15.19 32.20 -16.18
CA SER A 660 -16.57 31.73 -16.27
C SER A 660 -17.10 32.24 -17.61
N ALA A 661 -17.49 31.32 -18.50
CA ALA A 661 -18.20 31.67 -19.71
C ALA A 661 -19.42 32.50 -19.29
N ALA A 662 -19.44 33.76 -19.68
CA ALA A 662 -20.57 34.67 -19.50
C ALA A 662 -21.74 34.24 -20.38
#